data_AF-A0A6P5FSW0-F1
#
_entry.id   AF-A0A6P5FSW0-F1
#
_cell.length_a   1.000
_cell.length_b   1.000
_cell.length_c   1.000
_cell.angle_alpha   90.00
_cell.angle_beta   90.00
_cell.angle_gamma   90.00
#
_symmetry.space_group_name_H-M   'P 1'
#
loop_
_entity.id
_entity.type
_entity.pdbx_description
1 polymer ?
#
loop_
_entity_poly.entity_id
_entity_poly.type
_entity_poly.pdbx_seq_one_letter_code
_entity_poly.pdbx_strand_id
1 'polypeptide(L)'
;MPGLKIHRVDGDSTVKKMNISRRKPNSPATKSFGESPPKQINSLLTTKHGGMNVSIDEPNENLRKIKSSNDGSSLNQSSVTKSQRSNIDTSFAEKDNKMKDTSKGSTKKDKPSSDTGRKSIQRSSLGLVGAKKHEKSTKIDADEARNNSVEAGISNPDLGPFLLKQARDAMSSGEHPDKVLHIALRAAKSFENSAGGRPTLDLVLALHLIASLHCSSKQYDEAISMLKHSVNIVVPEQGHDHSLAQFSGYMQLGDIYAILGQIDCSLECYVKGLEVQKKALGQNDPRVGETCRYLAEAYLQAVQFEEAERLCKMALDIHKQKGDLASLEEAADRRLMALICDTKGDYETALEHLVRASMAMMSNGQEAEVASVDCCIGDTYLALGRYDEAVFAYHKALNVFKFTKGENHQSVASVFVRLADLYNRIGKFGDSRIYCEHALQIYKKPLSGASLEEIASGFADIAAIYESMNELEHALKLLQKALKIYNDATGRPSTIAGIEAQIGVLYYISGNYYESYSFFRNAIEKFRACGEIKPGFLATALNQMGLACVHLNKISEATELFKEAKITMEEEYGQYHPDTLGVCSNLAGAYDAMGRLNEAIEMLEYVVGIREELLGTANPDVITEKKRLAVLLKEAGRVRHRKTMSLEDLLHSHSLVTEKSLTVSRSL
;
A
#
# COMPACT_ATOMS: atom_id res chain seq x y z
N MET A 1 -52.20 -5.17 17.03
CA MET A 1 -52.64 -4.02 17.85
C MET A 1 -53.82 -4.45 18.71
N PRO A 2 -54.06 -3.86 19.89
CA PRO A 2 -53.15 -3.10 20.77
C PRO A 2 -53.36 -3.31 22.30
N GLY A 3 -52.38 -2.84 23.10
CA GLY A 3 -52.56 -2.26 24.45
C GLY A 3 -52.78 -3.22 25.62
N LEU A 4 -52.33 -2.98 26.86
CA LEU A 4 -51.99 -1.76 27.62
C LEU A 4 -50.73 -2.04 28.48
N LYS A 5 -49.69 -1.19 28.63
CA LYS A 5 -49.55 0.20 29.16
C LYS A 5 -49.99 0.40 30.61
N ILE A 6 -49.02 0.62 31.51
CA ILE A 6 -48.93 1.72 32.52
C ILE A 6 -47.41 1.94 32.81
N HIS A 7 -46.71 2.95 32.26
CA HIS A 7 -46.37 4.29 32.82
C HIS A 7 -45.93 4.30 34.31
N ARG A 8 -44.99 5.10 34.82
CA ARG A 8 -43.93 6.04 34.37
C ARG A 8 -43.45 6.67 35.70
N VAL A 9 -42.15 6.83 35.96
CA VAL A 9 -41.60 8.06 36.58
C VAL A 9 -40.15 8.19 36.13
N ASP A 10 -39.90 9.28 35.42
CA ASP A 10 -38.61 9.79 34.98
C ASP A 10 -37.80 10.30 36.20
N GLY A 11 -36.50 9.99 36.20
CA GLY A 11 -35.51 10.46 37.17
C GLY A 11 -34.15 10.48 36.48
N ASP A 12 -33.77 11.69 36.07
CA ASP A 12 -32.71 12.06 35.14
C ASP A 12 -31.29 11.96 35.72
N SER A 13 -30.31 11.87 34.82
CA SER A 13 -28.99 12.55 34.82
C SER A 13 -27.81 11.71 34.29
N THR A 14 -27.66 11.77 32.96
CA THR A 14 -26.44 12.29 32.28
C THR A 14 -25.07 11.67 32.55
N VAL A 15 -24.90 10.35 32.30
CA VAL A 15 -23.57 9.79 31.87
C VAL A 15 -23.70 8.74 30.74
N LYS A 16 -24.89 8.19 30.48
CA LYS A 16 -25.07 7.06 29.54
C LYS A 16 -25.26 7.39 28.05
N LYS A 17 -24.89 8.59 27.59
CA LYS A 17 -24.90 8.94 26.16
C LYS A 17 -23.71 9.82 25.77
N MET A 18 -22.48 9.32 25.95
CA MET A 18 -21.45 9.59 24.94
C MET A 18 -21.79 8.78 23.69
N ASN A 19 -22.84 9.22 22.97
CA ASN A 19 -22.86 9.12 21.52
C ASN A 19 -21.83 10.14 21.03
N ILE A 20 -20.54 9.81 21.20
CA ILE A 20 -19.57 10.17 20.17
C ILE A 20 -20.19 9.54 18.93
N SER A 21 -20.53 10.39 17.96
CA SER A 21 -21.12 9.99 16.69
C SER A 21 -20.60 8.61 16.30
N ARG A 22 -21.51 7.64 16.18
CA ARG A 22 -21.31 6.46 15.35
C ARG A 22 -21.12 6.94 13.90
N ARG A 23 -20.06 7.71 13.61
CA ARG A 23 -19.13 7.19 12.64
C ARG A 23 -18.66 5.91 13.30
N LYS A 24 -18.88 4.77 12.63
CA LYS A 24 -17.96 3.64 12.79
C LYS A 24 -16.56 4.26 12.98
N PRO A 25 -15.65 3.72 13.80
CA PRO A 25 -14.26 3.95 13.45
C PRO A 25 -14.24 3.66 11.94
N ASN A 26 -14.01 4.69 11.13
CA ASN A 26 -13.50 4.44 9.81
C ASN A 26 -12.15 3.85 10.20
N SER A 27 -12.15 2.55 10.47
CA SER A 27 -10.99 1.77 10.23
C SER A 27 -10.66 2.17 8.79
N PRO A 28 -9.47 2.71 8.55
CA PRO A 28 -8.94 2.67 7.20
C PRO A 28 -8.99 1.21 6.69
N ALA A 29 -9.03 0.22 7.60
CA ALA A 29 -9.12 -1.22 7.35
C ALA A 29 -10.36 -1.76 6.58
N THR A 30 -11.22 -0.92 5.98
CA THR A 30 -12.14 -1.38 4.91
C THR A 30 -12.15 -0.50 3.65
N LYS A 31 -11.30 0.54 3.59
CA LYS A 31 -10.96 1.25 2.34
C LYS A 31 -9.49 1.00 2.06
N SER A 32 -9.25 0.08 1.14
CA SER A 32 -7.95 -0.47 0.77
C SER A 32 -7.11 -0.91 1.98
N PHE A 33 -7.03 -2.23 2.17
CA PHE A 33 -5.76 -2.82 2.61
C PHE A 33 -4.68 -2.05 1.89
N GLY A 34 -3.79 -1.39 2.65
CA GLY A 34 -2.75 -0.56 2.10
C GLY A 34 -2.19 -1.27 0.88
N GLU A 35 -2.47 -0.70 -0.29
CA GLU A 35 -1.79 -1.06 -1.51
C GLU A 35 -0.33 -0.75 -1.18
N SER A 36 0.36 -1.78 -0.69
CA SER A 36 1.76 -1.93 -0.98
C SER A 36 1.89 -1.64 -2.47
N PRO A 37 2.97 -0.98 -2.93
CA PRO A 37 3.29 -1.03 -4.36
C PRO A 37 3.02 -2.46 -4.83
N PRO A 38 2.28 -2.66 -5.94
CA PRO A 38 1.70 -3.94 -6.32
C PRO A 38 2.69 -5.05 -5.98
N LYS A 39 2.28 -6.12 -5.26
CA LYS A 39 3.20 -7.11 -4.64
C LYS A 39 4.32 -7.61 -5.60
N GLN A 40 4.12 -7.44 -6.90
CA GLN A 40 5.04 -7.69 -8.01
C GLN A 40 6.11 -6.61 -8.32
N ILE A 41 6.03 -5.36 -7.83
CA ILE A 41 7.15 -4.39 -7.95
C ILE A 41 8.41 -4.98 -7.30
N ASN A 42 8.25 -5.71 -6.19
CA ASN A 42 9.33 -6.36 -5.45
C ASN A 42 10.05 -7.46 -6.23
N SER A 43 9.32 -8.32 -6.97
CA SER A 43 9.94 -9.45 -7.67
C SER A 43 10.56 -9.04 -9.00
N LEU A 44 10.07 -7.97 -9.65
CA LEU A 44 10.50 -7.60 -11.01
C LEU A 44 11.76 -6.75 -11.04
N LEU A 45 11.98 -5.90 -10.03
CA LEU A 45 13.22 -5.15 -9.89
C LEU A 45 14.42 -6.04 -9.51
N THR A 46 14.16 -7.18 -8.84
CA THR A 46 15.17 -8.12 -8.32
C THR A 46 15.38 -9.38 -9.17
N THR A 47 14.47 -9.75 -10.09
CA THR A 47 14.64 -10.98 -10.90
C THR A 47 15.46 -10.78 -12.18
N LYS A 48 15.70 -9.54 -12.61
CA LYS A 48 16.54 -9.22 -13.79
C LYS A 48 17.88 -8.62 -13.37
N HIS A 49 18.64 -9.36 -12.57
CA HIS A 49 20.06 -9.09 -12.35
C HIS A 49 20.83 -9.49 -13.61
N GLY A 50 20.79 -8.62 -14.63
CA GLY A 50 21.75 -8.67 -15.72
C GLY A 50 23.10 -8.28 -15.15
N GLY A 51 23.93 -9.27 -14.79
CA GLY A 51 25.36 -9.02 -14.71
C GLY A 51 25.78 -8.42 -16.06
N MET A 52 26.58 -7.36 -16.04
CA MET A 52 27.27 -6.95 -17.26
C MET A 52 27.89 -8.20 -17.89
N ASN A 53 27.77 -8.39 -19.20
CA ASN A 53 28.66 -9.28 -19.94
C ASN A 53 29.31 -8.40 -20.98
N VAL A 54 30.23 -7.56 -20.52
CA VAL A 54 31.11 -6.81 -21.42
C VAL A 54 32.09 -7.81 -22.02
N SER A 55 31.68 -8.46 -23.10
CA SER A 55 32.60 -8.81 -24.18
C SER A 55 32.59 -7.60 -25.11
N ILE A 56 33.70 -6.88 -25.17
CA ILE A 56 33.93 -5.89 -26.24
C ILE A 56 34.18 -6.72 -27.50
N ASP A 57 33.10 -7.18 -28.14
CA ASP A 57 33.17 -7.59 -29.53
C ASP A 57 33.23 -6.32 -30.38
N GLU A 58 34.23 -6.27 -31.27
CA GLU A 58 34.45 -5.19 -32.24
C GLU A 58 33.14 -4.79 -32.96
N PRO A 59 32.95 -3.51 -33.31
CA PRO A 59 31.70 -3.04 -33.89
C PRO A 59 31.45 -3.73 -35.22
N ASN A 60 30.50 -4.66 -35.24
CA ASN A 60 30.07 -5.34 -36.45
C ASN A 60 29.21 -4.37 -37.28
N GLU A 61 29.85 -3.68 -38.23
CA GLU A 61 29.21 -3.03 -39.35
C GLU A 61 28.34 -4.04 -40.10
N ASN A 62 27.03 -4.10 -39.82
CA ASN A 62 26.04 -4.64 -40.75
C ASN A 62 24.63 -4.14 -40.41
N LEU A 63 24.40 -2.84 -40.63
CA LEU A 63 23.06 -2.32 -40.89
C LEU A 63 23.03 -1.66 -42.26
N ARG A 64 22.68 -2.43 -43.31
CA ARG A 64 22.03 -1.93 -44.54
C ARG A 64 21.61 -3.07 -45.47
N LYS A 65 20.38 -2.93 -45.99
CA LYS A 65 19.63 -3.75 -46.97
C LYS A 65 18.87 -4.89 -46.27
N ILE A 66 17.54 -5.00 -46.36
CA ILE A 66 16.74 -5.03 -47.59
C ILE A 66 15.33 -4.45 -47.32
N LYS A 67 14.87 -3.58 -48.23
CA LYS A 67 13.45 -3.25 -48.47
C LYS A 67 12.84 -4.30 -49.41
N SER A 68 11.60 -4.68 -49.11
CA SER A 68 10.49 -5.05 -50.02
C SER A 68 10.73 -6.01 -51.20
N SER A 69 9.98 -7.12 -51.19
CA SER A 69 9.25 -7.60 -52.38
C SER A 69 8.19 -8.65 -52.01
N ASN A 70 6.95 -8.35 -52.39
CA ASN A 70 5.82 -9.27 -52.55
C ASN A 70 6.14 -10.35 -53.59
N ASP A 71 5.65 -11.58 -53.40
CA ASP A 71 4.69 -12.28 -54.27
C ASP A 71 4.72 -13.81 -54.08
N GLY A 72 3.54 -14.44 -54.22
CA GLY A 72 3.45 -15.70 -54.95
C GLY A 72 3.28 -17.01 -54.18
N SER A 73 2.05 -17.28 -53.76
CA SER A 73 1.27 -18.50 -54.08
C SER A 73 1.86 -19.92 -53.90
N SER A 74 1.11 -20.70 -53.11
CA SER A 74 0.44 -21.97 -53.51
C SER A 74 0.89 -23.31 -52.89
N LEU A 75 -0.14 -24.00 -52.38
CA LEU A 75 -0.45 -25.43 -52.49
C LEU A 75 0.19 -26.46 -51.55
N ASN A 76 -0.72 -27.15 -50.85
CA ASN A 76 -0.77 -28.60 -50.57
C ASN A 76 0.31 -29.17 -49.63
N GLN A 77 0.07 -30.15 -48.76
CA GLN A 77 -0.99 -31.15 -48.71
C GLN A 77 -1.01 -31.76 -47.29
N SER A 78 -2.19 -32.23 -46.92
CA SER A 78 -2.49 -33.10 -45.78
C SER A 78 -1.68 -34.40 -45.74
N SER A 79 -1.37 -34.90 -44.54
CA SER A 79 -1.44 -36.33 -44.25
C SER A 79 -1.89 -36.61 -42.81
N VAL A 80 -2.88 -37.49 -42.76
CA VAL A 80 -3.67 -37.99 -41.64
C VAL A 80 -2.89 -39.05 -40.85
N THR A 81 -3.00 -39.07 -39.53
CA THR A 81 -3.23 -40.33 -38.79
C THR A 81 -4.20 -40.10 -37.62
N LYS A 82 -5.28 -40.89 -37.62
CA LYS A 82 -6.31 -41.01 -36.59
C LYS A 82 -5.83 -41.94 -35.49
N SER A 83 -6.17 -41.66 -34.23
CA SER A 83 -6.69 -42.69 -33.31
C SER A 83 -7.63 -42.11 -32.25
N GLN A 84 -8.92 -42.34 -32.47
CA GLN A 84 -9.98 -42.68 -31.53
C GLN A 84 -9.85 -42.24 -30.05
N ARG A 85 -10.76 -41.37 -29.62
CA ARG A 85 -11.41 -41.47 -28.30
C ARG A 85 -12.92 -41.41 -28.47
N SER A 86 -13.58 -42.34 -27.80
CA SER A 86 -15.02 -42.56 -27.75
C SER A 86 -15.73 -41.48 -26.93
N ASN A 87 -16.84 -41.00 -27.48
CA ASN A 87 -17.86 -40.16 -26.85
C ASN A 87 -18.59 -40.89 -25.71
N ILE A 88 -19.03 -40.14 -24.70
CA ILE A 88 -20.45 -40.14 -24.27
C ILE A 88 -20.87 -38.68 -24.01
N ASP A 89 -21.95 -38.30 -24.69
CA ASP A 89 -22.67 -37.04 -24.66
C ASP A 89 -23.46 -36.80 -23.35
N THR A 90 -23.78 -35.54 -23.05
CA THR A 90 -25.18 -35.06 -23.17
C THR A 90 -25.24 -33.54 -23.21
N SER A 91 -26.12 -33.09 -24.11
CA SER A 91 -26.42 -31.75 -24.60
C SER A 91 -27.44 -31.00 -23.72
N PHE A 92 -27.68 -29.71 -23.98
CA PHE A 92 -29.00 -29.25 -24.43
C PHE A 92 -28.96 -27.86 -25.09
N ALA A 93 -29.78 -27.75 -26.12
CA ALA A 93 -29.73 -26.79 -27.22
C ALA A 93 -30.50 -25.48 -27.00
N GLU A 94 -30.03 -24.45 -27.68
CA GLU A 94 -30.73 -23.21 -27.99
C GLU A 94 -31.85 -23.43 -29.02
N LYS A 95 -32.92 -22.62 -28.91
CA LYS A 95 -33.85 -22.34 -30.01
C LYS A 95 -34.13 -20.85 -30.07
N ASP A 96 -33.76 -20.27 -31.21
CA ASP A 96 -34.21 -18.99 -31.74
C ASP A 96 -35.75 -18.92 -31.85
N ASN A 97 -36.30 -17.73 -31.61
CA ASN A 97 -37.41 -17.23 -32.44
C ASN A 97 -37.55 -15.70 -32.43
N LYS A 98 -37.66 -15.16 -33.65
CA LYS A 98 -37.97 -13.77 -34.03
C LYS A 98 -39.41 -13.37 -33.70
N MET A 99 -39.63 -12.10 -33.34
CA MET A 99 -40.83 -11.29 -33.67
C MET A 99 -40.51 -9.79 -33.44
N LYS A 100 -40.28 -8.99 -34.50
CA LYS A 100 -41.22 -8.12 -35.24
C LYS A 100 -41.88 -7.00 -34.41
N ASP A 101 -41.27 -5.82 -34.47
CA ASP A 101 -41.85 -4.52 -34.14
C ASP A 101 -42.89 -4.08 -35.18
N THR A 102 -44.04 -3.61 -34.72
CA THR A 102 -44.97 -2.78 -35.50
C THR A 102 -45.51 -1.63 -34.65
N SER A 103 -45.34 -0.43 -35.18
CA SER A 103 -45.81 0.86 -34.68
C SER A 103 -47.32 1.12 -34.92
N LYS A 104 -47.98 1.84 -33.98
CA LYS A 104 -48.82 3.06 -34.16
C LYS A 104 -50.00 3.13 -33.18
N GLY A 105 -50.28 4.32 -32.64
CA GLY A 105 -51.63 4.69 -32.15
C GLY A 105 -51.70 5.81 -31.10
N SER A 106 -51.86 7.06 -31.54
CA SER A 106 -52.10 8.29 -30.77
C SER A 106 -53.59 8.62 -30.54
N THR A 107 -53.94 9.34 -29.46
CA THR A 107 -54.91 10.49 -29.31
C THR A 107 -55.41 10.55 -27.83
N LYS A 108 -55.25 11.62 -27.03
CA LYS A 108 -55.72 13.03 -26.97
C LYS A 108 -57.05 13.27 -26.19
N LYS A 109 -57.04 14.36 -25.37
CA LYS A 109 -58.12 15.18 -24.74
C LYS A 109 -58.43 14.92 -23.25
N ASP A 110 -58.74 15.88 -22.37
CA ASP A 110 -58.81 17.36 -22.41
C ASP A 110 -58.87 17.93 -20.96
N LYS A 111 -58.60 19.24 -20.84
CA LYS A 111 -58.55 20.19 -19.69
C LYS A 111 -59.94 20.49 -19.06
N PRO A 112 -60.08 21.20 -17.89
CA PRO A 112 -59.98 22.68 -17.82
C PRO A 112 -59.52 23.31 -16.48
N SER A 113 -59.60 24.64 -16.45
CA SER A 113 -58.88 25.67 -15.67
C SER A 113 -59.79 26.66 -14.92
N SER A 114 -59.29 27.28 -13.83
CA SER A 114 -59.46 28.70 -13.38
C SER A 114 -58.65 28.87 -12.08
N ASP A 115 -57.77 29.83 -11.80
CA ASP A 115 -57.63 31.29 -11.96
C ASP A 115 -58.21 32.14 -10.80
N THR A 116 -57.32 32.90 -10.15
CA THR A 116 -57.44 34.14 -9.31
C THR A 116 -56.19 34.20 -8.40
N GLY A 117 -55.38 35.26 -8.27
CA GLY A 117 -55.34 36.59 -8.88
C GLY A 117 -54.00 37.30 -8.57
N ARG A 118 -53.40 37.86 -9.64
CA ARG A 118 -52.60 39.11 -9.86
C ARG A 118 -52.37 40.07 -8.66
N LYS A 119 -51.30 40.88 -8.55
CA LYS A 119 -50.58 41.72 -9.55
C LYS A 119 -49.38 42.45 -8.91
N SER A 120 -48.34 42.73 -9.70
CA SER A 120 -47.22 43.66 -9.44
C SER A 120 -47.46 45.03 -10.12
N ILE A 121 -46.99 46.15 -9.53
CA ILE A 121 -46.89 47.47 -10.21
C ILE A 121 -45.58 48.22 -9.84
N GLN A 122 -45.09 48.96 -10.84
CA GLN A 122 -43.87 49.74 -11.04
C GLN A 122 -43.62 50.98 -10.14
N ARG A 123 -42.34 51.42 -10.24
CA ARG A 123 -41.67 52.66 -9.79
C ARG A 123 -42.34 53.98 -10.21
N SER A 124 -42.12 55.03 -9.39
CA SER A 124 -41.78 56.39 -9.84
C SER A 124 -41.13 57.22 -8.71
N SER A 125 -40.33 58.21 -9.08
CA SER A 125 -39.40 59.02 -8.26
C SER A 125 -39.61 60.52 -8.49
N LEU A 126 -39.41 61.36 -7.44
CA LEU A 126 -39.12 62.83 -7.44
C LEU A 126 -38.76 63.17 -5.96
N GLY A 127 -37.55 63.62 -5.56
CA GLY A 127 -36.90 64.94 -5.76
C GLY A 127 -37.28 65.89 -4.58
N LEU A 128 -36.44 66.57 -3.79
CA LEU A 128 -35.11 67.20 -3.98
C LEU A 128 -34.49 67.63 -2.60
N VAL A 129 -33.14 67.62 -2.53
CA VAL A 129 -32.18 68.63 -1.96
C VAL A 129 -32.26 69.03 -0.46
N GLY A 130 -31.17 69.12 0.32
CA GLY A 130 -29.73 68.90 0.13
C GLY A 130 -28.91 69.55 1.27
N ALA A 131 -27.67 69.09 1.51
CA ALA A 131 -26.48 69.89 1.92
C ALA A 131 -25.30 68.96 2.31
N LYS A 132 -24.11 69.30 1.80
CA LYS A 132 -22.80 68.64 2.02
C LYS A 132 -22.09 69.21 3.26
N LYS A 133 -21.21 68.42 3.91
CA LYS A 133 -19.74 68.62 3.97
C LYS A 133 -19.06 67.77 5.08
N HIS A 134 -17.86 67.24 4.76
CA HIS A 134 -16.61 67.00 5.55
C HIS A 134 -16.73 66.56 7.04
N GLU A 135 -15.89 65.71 7.64
CA GLU A 135 -14.56 65.16 7.35
C GLU A 135 -14.24 64.05 8.37
N LYS A 136 -13.30 63.18 7.98
CA LYS A 136 -12.38 62.30 8.72
C LYS A 136 -12.36 62.21 10.26
N SER A 137 -11.95 60.99 10.65
CA SER A 137 -11.14 60.57 11.81
C SER A 137 -11.83 60.42 13.17
N THR A 138 -12.23 59.18 13.47
CA THR A 138 -11.86 58.42 14.67
C THR A 138 -12.31 56.96 14.46
N LYS A 139 -11.42 56.14 13.90
CA LYS A 139 -11.66 54.70 13.63
C LYS A 139 -10.77 53.80 14.49
N ILE A 140 -10.33 54.30 15.65
CA ILE A 140 -9.43 53.59 16.57
C ILE A 140 -10.18 53.13 17.83
N ASP A 141 -11.26 53.82 18.25
CA ASP A 141 -11.95 53.49 19.51
C ASP A 141 -13.12 52.47 19.35
N ALA A 142 -13.45 52.07 18.12
CA ALA A 142 -14.55 51.13 17.85
C ALA A 142 -14.13 49.65 17.94
N ASP A 143 -12.83 49.34 17.80
CA ASP A 143 -12.31 47.98 17.90
C ASP A 143 -11.97 47.60 19.36
N GLU A 144 -11.58 48.56 20.21
CA GLU A 144 -11.43 48.33 21.66
C GLU A 144 -12.78 48.14 22.37
N ALA A 145 -13.82 48.89 21.97
CA ALA A 145 -15.17 48.72 22.53
C ALA A 145 -15.87 47.43 22.05
N ARG A 146 -15.50 46.90 20.88
CA ARG A 146 -15.99 45.59 20.40
C ARG A 146 -15.29 44.42 21.09
N ASN A 147 -14.01 44.56 21.45
CA ASN A 147 -13.31 43.54 22.24
C ASN A 147 -13.79 43.50 23.69
N ASN A 148 -14.10 44.65 24.31
CA ASN A 148 -14.59 44.72 25.69
C ASN A 148 -16.02 44.19 25.89
N SER A 149 -16.85 44.12 24.84
CA SER A 149 -18.20 43.51 24.90
C SER A 149 -18.22 42.01 24.61
N VAL A 150 -17.16 41.46 24.03
CA VAL A 150 -16.98 40.03 23.80
C VAL A 150 -16.50 39.32 25.07
N GLU A 151 -15.72 40.00 25.92
CA GLU A 151 -15.24 39.44 27.19
C GLU A 151 -16.33 39.26 28.25
N ALA A 152 -17.34 40.15 28.29
CA ALA A 152 -18.42 40.08 29.29
C ALA A 152 -19.36 38.87 29.14
N GLY A 153 -19.34 38.19 27.98
CA GLY A 153 -20.15 36.98 27.72
C GLY A 153 -19.41 35.66 27.90
N ILE A 154 -18.07 35.67 27.99
CA ILE A 154 -17.24 34.44 28.06
C ILE A 154 -17.29 33.80 29.46
N SER A 155 -17.72 34.55 30.46
CA SER A 155 -17.86 34.09 31.86
C SER A 155 -19.15 33.28 32.11
N ASN A 156 -19.99 33.05 31.08
CA ASN A 156 -21.19 32.22 31.21
C ASN A 156 -20.81 30.72 31.15
N PRO A 157 -21.03 29.94 32.22
CA PRO A 157 -20.65 28.52 32.27
C PRO A 157 -21.36 27.64 31.22
N ASP A 158 -22.53 28.05 30.73
CA ASP A 158 -23.28 27.28 29.71
C ASP A 158 -22.82 27.56 28.27
N LEU A 159 -22.02 28.61 28.06
CA LEU A 159 -21.59 29.01 26.72
C LEU A 159 -20.66 27.97 26.08
N GLY A 160 -19.68 27.45 26.84
CA GLY A 160 -18.74 26.44 26.36
C GLY A 160 -19.43 25.18 25.83
N PRO A 161 -20.26 24.49 26.64
CA PRO A 161 -20.97 23.28 26.20
C PRO A 161 -21.90 23.52 25.01
N PHE A 162 -22.60 24.66 24.98
CA PHE A 162 -23.45 25.05 23.86
C PHE A 162 -22.65 25.19 22.56
N LEU A 163 -21.53 25.93 22.59
CA LEU A 163 -20.67 26.12 21.43
C LEU A 163 -20.00 24.83 20.97
N LEU A 164 -19.58 23.96 21.90
CA LEU A 164 -19.01 22.65 21.55
C LEU A 164 -20.04 21.77 20.84
N LYS A 165 -21.28 21.75 21.31
CA LYS A 165 -22.38 21.06 20.64
C LYS A 165 -22.66 21.66 19.25
N GLN A 166 -22.73 22.99 19.16
CA GLN A 166 -22.93 23.69 17.89
C GLN A 166 -21.83 23.34 16.88
N ALA A 167 -20.57 23.31 17.29
CA ALA A 167 -19.46 22.93 16.43
C ALA A 167 -19.56 21.48 15.92
N ARG A 168 -19.96 20.54 16.79
CA ARG A 168 -20.19 19.13 16.39
C ARG A 168 -21.35 18.96 15.42
N ASP A 169 -22.44 19.70 15.64
CA ASP A 169 -23.61 19.69 14.77
C ASP A 169 -23.26 20.31 13.40
N ALA A 170 -22.54 21.43 13.38
CA ALA A 170 -22.06 22.09 12.17
C ALA A 170 -21.06 21.22 11.36
N MET A 171 -20.20 20.48 12.06
CA MET A 171 -19.31 19.50 11.43
C MET A 171 -20.11 18.34 10.79
N SER A 172 -21.19 17.92 11.44
CA SER A 172 -22.05 16.84 10.95
C SER A 172 -22.92 17.27 9.77
N SER A 173 -23.30 18.54 9.69
CA SER A 173 -24.06 19.13 8.59
C SER A 173 -23.20 19.51 7.37
N GLY A 174 -21.87 19.39 7.46
CA GLY A 174 -20.94 19.70 6.38
C GLY A 174 -20.72 21.20 6.16
N GLU A 175 -20.86 22.01 7.21
CA GLU A 175 -20.52 23.44 7.15
C GLU A 175 -19.02 23.68 6.89
N HIS A 176 -18.69 24.89 6.45
CA HIS A 176 -17.32 25.25 6.09
C HIS A 176 -16.37 25.11 7.30
N PRO A 177 -15.23 24.39 7.16
CA PRO A 177 -14.36 24.02 8.28
C PRO A 177 -13.87 25.23 9.08
N ASP A 178 -13.57 26.37 8.45
CA ASP A 178 -13.15 27.59 9.14
C ASP A 178 -14.21 28.15 10.10
N LYS A 179 -15.50 28.04 9.75
CA LYS A 179 -16.59 28.47 10.63
C LYS A 179 -16.70 27.56 11.84
N VAL A 180 -16.60 26.25 11.61
CA VAL A 180 -16.61 25.25 12.69
C VAL A 180 -15.41 25.44 13.61
N LEU A 181 -14.23 25.70 13.04
CA LEU A 181 -12.99 25.98 13.78
C LEU A 181 -13.13 27.21 14.67
N HIS A 182 -13.70 28.29 14.13
CA HIS A 182 -13.95 29.50 14.91
C HIS A 182 -14.91 29.25 16.10
N ILE A 183 -15.98 28.46 15.89
CA ILE A 183 -16.91 28.09 16.97
C ILE A 183 -16.20 27.22 18.02
N ALA A 184 -15.38 26.24 17.58
CA ALA A 184 -14.65 25.34 18.46
C ALA A 184 -13.58 26.06 19.30
N LEU A 185 -12.82 26.98 18.71
CA LEU A 185 -11.85 27.82 19.42
C LEU A 185 -12.53 28.69 20.49
N ARG A 186 -13.72 29.22 20.19
CA ARG A 186 -14.50 30.01 21.15
C ARG A 186 -15.04 29.15 22.29
N ALA A 187 -15.40 27.90 22.02
CA ALA A 187 -15.77 26.93 23.06
C ALA A 187 -14.58 26.63 23.99
N ALA A 188 -13.40 26.32 23.43
CA ALA A 188 -12.17 26.05 24.19
C ALA A 188 -11.81 27.23 25.12
N LYS A 189 -11.80 28.46 24.59
CA LYS A 189 -11.53 29.67 25.38
C LYS A 189 -12.55 29.88 26.52
N SER A 190 -13.81 29.52 26.29
CA SER A 190 -14.84 29.57 27.33
C SER A 190 -14.57 28.57 28.45
N PHE A 191 -14.10 27.36 28.13
CA PHE A 191 -13.73 26.35 29.12
C PHE A 191 -12.48 26.75 29.91
N GLU A 192 -11.46 27.30 29.26
CA GLU A 192 -10.24 27.80 29.92
C GLU A 192 -10.56 28.88 30.97
N ASN A 193 -11.42 29.83 30.60
CA ASN A 193 -11.81 30.94 31.47
C ASN A 193 -12.71 30.51 32.63
N SER A 194 -13.59 29.53 32.42
CA SER A 194 -14.53 29.06 33.44
C SER A 194 -13.92 28.07 34.44
N ALA A 195 -12.84 27.38 34.06
CA ALA A 195 -12.25 26.34 34.89
C ALA A 195 -11.23 26.82 35.94
N GLY A 196 -10.85 28.11 35.94
CA GLY A 196 -9.92 28.66 36.93
C GLY A 196 -8.56 27.94 36.98
N GLY A 197 -8.11 27.39 35.86
CA GLY A 197 -6.88 26.58 35.75
C GLY A 197 -7.03 25.10 36.09
N ARG A 198 -8.24 24.58 36.38
CA ARG A 198 -8.47 23.15 36.53
C ARG A 198 -8.77 22.49 35.18
N PRO A 199 -8.21 21.31 34.89
CA PRO A 199 -8.49 20.59 33.65
C PRO A 199 -9.96 20.12 33.63
N THR A 200 -10.73 20.50 32.60
CA THR A 200 -12.09 19.99 32.37
C THR A 200 -12.10 19.06 31.16
N LEU A 201 -12.85 17.95 31.27
CA LEU A 201 -13.03 17.00 30.17
C LEU A 201 -13.55 17.68 28.90
N ASP A 202 -14.43 18.68 29.04
CA ASP A 202 -14.98 19.42 27.92
C ASP A 202 -13.95 20.26 27.15
N LEU A 203 -12.94 20.80 27.85
CA LEU A 203 -11.79 21.47 27.20
C LEU A 203 -11.00 20.47 26.34
N VAL A 204 -10.70 19.29 26.89
CA VAL A 204 -9.97 18.23 26.17
C VAL A 204 -10.72 17.81 24.90
N LEU A 205 -12.03 17.63 25.01
CA LEU A 205 -12.89 17.29 23.86
C LEU A 205 -12.97 18.43 22.83
N ALA A 206 -12.92 19.69 23.25
CA ALA A 206 -12.84 20.83 22.34
C ALA A 206 -11.49 20.86 21.61
N LEU A 207 -10.38 20.61 22.30
CA LEU A 207 -9.04 20.54 21.71
C LEU A 207 -8.93 19.41 20.67
N HIS A 208 -9.51 18.23 20.93
CA HIS A 208 -9.55 17.15 19.94
C HIS A 208 -10.32 17.55 18.68
N LEU A 209 -11.44 18.26 18.85
CA LEU A 209 -12.23 18.76 17.72
C LEU A 209 -11.44 19.77 16.87
N ILE A 210 -10.74 20.70 17.54
CA ILE A 210 -9.88 21.70 16.90
C ILE A 210 -8.74 21.01 16.15
N ALA A 211 -8.08 20.02 16.76
CA ALA A 211 -7.03 19.24 16.12
C ALA A 211 -7.54 18.50 14.88
N SER A 212 -8.70 17.83 14.96
CA SER A 212 -9.32 17.17 13.81
C SER A 212 -9.63 18.14 12.66
N LEU A 213 -10.02 19.38 12.97
CA LEU A 213 -10.26 20.42 11.96
C LEU A 213 -8.95 20.88 11.31
N HIS A 214 -7.90 21.14 12.10
CA HIS A 214 -6.58 21.46 11.56
C HIS A 214 -6.01 20.33 10.69
N CYS A 215 -6.18 19.06 11.09
CA CYS A 215 -5.83 17.90 10.27
C CYS A 215 -6.58 17.89 8.93
N SER A 216 -7.88 18.20 8.93
CA SER A 216 -8.66 18.28 7.70
C SER A 216 -8.20 19.40 6.76
N SER A 217 -7.58 20.45 7.33
CA SER A 217 -6.97 21.56 6.62
C SER A 217 -5.47 21.36 6.32
N LYS A 218 -4.90 20.18 6.59
CA LYS A 218 -3.46 19.84 6.46
C LYS A 218 -2.51 20.71 7.30
N GLN A 219 -3.02 21.32 8.36
CA GLN A 219 -2.27 22.08 9.36
C GLN A 219 -1.84 21.16 10.50
N TYR A 220 -0.87 20.29 10.22
CA TYR A 220 -0.50 19.21 11.14
C TYR A 220 0.25 19.71 12.38
N ASP A 221 1.04 20.77 12.27
CA ASP A 221 1.80 21.34 13.39
C ASP A 221 0.88 21.91 14.47
N GLU A 222 -0.15 22.67 14.06
CA GLU A 222 -1.16 23.19 14.95
C GLU A 222 -1.96 22.05 15.62
N ALA A 223 -2.34 21.03 14.85
CA ALA A 223 -3.04 19.87 15.39
C ALA A 223 -2.21 19.12 16.45
N ILE A 224 -0.91 18.91 16.19
CA ILE A 224 0.02 18.30 17.15
C ILE A 224 0.12 19.15 18.41
N SER A 225 0.25 20.47 18.27
CA SER A 225 0.32 21.38 19.43
C SER A 225 -0.93 21.28 20.30
N MET A 226 -2.11 21.26 19.68
CA MET A 226 -3.39 21.15 20.39
C MET A 226 -3.55 19.80 21.11
N LEU A 227 -3.15 18.70 20.48
CA LEU A 227 -3.23 17.37 21.10
C LEU A 227 -2.17 17.14 22.19
N LYS A 228 -0.95 17.67 22.02
CA LYS A 228 0.04 17.67 23.10
C LYS A 228 -0.48 18.44 24.31
N HIS A 229 -1.16 19.57 24.07
CA HIS A 229 -1.81 20.31 25.13
C HIS A 229 -2.92 19.48 25.80
N SER A 230 -3.79 18.84 25.02
CA SER A 230 -4.90 18.05 25.54
C SER A 230 -4.44 16.88 26.41
N VAL A 231 -3.38 16.17 26.00
CA VAL A 231 -2.81 15.03 26.75
C VAL A 231 -2.15 15.46 28.06
N ASN A 232 -1.52 16.64 28.09
CA ASN A 232 -0.86 17.19 29.30
C ASN A 232 -1.84 17.76 30.32
N ILE A 233 -3.00 18.24 29.87
CA ILE A 233 -4.08 18.74 30.74
C ILE A 233 -4.68 17.59 31.57
N VAL A 234 -4.75 16.38 31.00
CA VAL A 234 -5.43 15.25 31.63
C VAL A 234 -4.58 14.62 32.74
N VAL A 235 -5.14 14.58 33.94
CA VAL A 235 -4.58 13.83 35.08
C VAL A 235 -5.29 12.46 35.17
N PRO A 236 -4.59 11.32 35.00
CA PRO A 236 -5.20 9.98 35.01
C PRO A 236 -5.95 9.62 36.31
N GLU A 237 -5.64 10.31 37.41
CA GLU A 237 -6.16 10.05 38.76
C GLU A 237 -7.58 10.60 39.00
N GLN A 238 -8.14 11.38 38.06
CA GLN A 238 -9.46 12.03 38.22
C GLN A 238 -10.65 11.22 37.64
N GLY A 239 -10.44 9.98 37.20
CA GLY A 239 -11.51 9.05 36.83
C GLY A 239 -11.39 8.45 35.43
N HIS A 240 -12.24 7.47 35.15
CA HIS A 240 -12.19 6.63 33.94
C HIS A 240 -12.28 7.43 32.63
N ASP A 241 -13.15 8.44 32.58
CA ASP A 241 -13.40 9.25 31.38
C ASP A 241 -12.22 10.15 31.02
N HIS A 242 -11.47 10.63 32.02
CA HIS A 242 -10.24 11.40 31.79
C HIS A 242 -9.18 10.50 31.14
N SER A 243 -8.93 9.31 31.68
CA SER A 243 -7.97 8.37 31.08
C SER A 243 -8.37 7.96 29.65
N LEU A 244 -9.66 7.79 29.35
CA LEU A 244 -10.11 7.50 27.99
C LEU A 244 -9.94 8.69 27.03
N ALA A 245 -10.10 9.92 27.52
CA ALA A 245 -9.79 11.12 26.74
C ALA A 245 -8.28 11.23 26.46
N GLN A 246 -7.42 10.94 27.45
CA GLN A 246 -5.98 10.92 27.25
C GLN A 246 -5.56 9.83 26.24
N PHE A 247 -6.13 8.63 26.33
CA PHE A 247 -5.98 7.59 25.32
C PHE A 247 -6.33 8.12 23.92
N SER A 248 -7.51 8.74 23.76
CA SER A 248 -7.94 9.31 22.47
C SER A 248 -6.99 10.39 21.94
N GLY A 249 -6.38 11.19 22.82
CA GLY A 249 -5.38 12.19 22.43
C GLY A 249 -4.10 11.55 21.89
N TYR A 250 -3.59 10.52 22.57
CA TYR A 250 -2.44 9.75 22.09
C TYR A 250 -2.70 9.04 20.77
N MET A 251 -3.88 8.43 20.58
CA MET A 251 -4.22 7.78 19.31
C MET A 251 -4.23 8.80 18.16
N GLN A 252 -4.86 9.96 18.34
CA GLN A 252 -4.88 11.01 17.31
C GLN A 252 -3.48 11.58 17.00
N LEU A 253 -2.62 11.74 18.02
CA LEU A 253 -1.22 12.13 17.80
C LEU A 253 -0.49 11.08 16.96
N GLY A 254 -0.67 9.81 17.29
CA GLY A 254 -0.09 8.71 16.53
C GLY A 254 -0.55 8.71 15.08
N ASP A 255 -1.84 8.94 14.83
CA ASP A 255 -2.41 9.00 13.47
C ASP A 255 -1.79 10.14 12.65
N ILE A 256 -1.61 11.32 13.27
CA ILE A 256 -0.99 12.47 12.59
C ILE A 256 0.48 12.21 12.29
N TYR A 257 1.23 11.64 13.26
CA TYR A 257 2.62 11.27 13.03
C TYR A 257 2.77 10.21 11.94
N ALA A 258 1.84 9.26 11.84
CA ALA A 258 1.80 8.28 10.75
C ALA A 258 1.56 8.96 9.40
N ILE A 259 0.64 9.94 9.32
CA ILE A 259 0.39 10.73 8.09
C ILE A 259 1.62 11.54 7.66
N LEU A 260 2.43 12.00 8.61
CA LEU A 260 3.67 12.73 8.34
C LEU A 260 4.88 11.81 8.05
N GLY A 261 4.69 10.48 8.04
CA GLY A 261 5.77 9.51 7.87
C GLY A 261 6.70 9.37 9.08
N GLN A 262 6.37 9.96 10.23
CA GLN A 262 7.14 9.86 11.47
C GLN A 262 6.76 8.60 12.25
N ILE A 263 7.22 7.44 11.76
CA ILE A 263 6.82 6.13 12.26
C ILE A 263 7.17 5.96 13.75
N ASP A 264 8.37 6.34 14.19
CA ASP A 264 8.79 6.19 15.59
C ASP A 264 7.91 6.98 16.57
N CYS A 265 7.65 8.26 16.24
CA CYS A 265 6.75 9.12 17.03
C CYS A 265 5.33 8.55 17.07
N SER A 266 4.87 7.96 15.95
CA SER A 266 3.55 7.36 15.85
C SER A 266 3.41 6.14 16.77
N LEU A 267 4.37 5.22 16.69
CA LEU A 267 4.40 4.02 17.53
C LEU A 267 4.51 4.37 19.02
N GLU A 268 5.35 5.33 19.39
CA GLU A 268 5.47 5.80 20.77
C GLU A 268 4.13 6.33 21.32
N CYS A 269 3.40 7.10 20.50
CA CYS A 269 2.08 7.60 20.87
C CYS A 269 1.07 6.46 21.07
N TYR A 270 1.01 5.50 20.15
CA TYR A 270 0.09 4.36 20.28
C TYR A 270 0.41 3.47 21.49
N VAL A 271 1.69 3.23 21.79
CA VAL A 271 2.13 2.47 22.98
C VAL A 271 1.66 3.19 24.25
N LYS A 272 1.88 4.51 24.35
CA LYS A 272 1.40 5.31 25.49
C LYS A 272 -0.13 5.27 25.61
N GLY A 273 -0.85 5.36 24.49
CA GLY A 273 -2.29 5.18 24.44
C GLY A 273 -2.73 3.83 25.02
N LEU A 274 -2.13 2.74 24.54
CA LEU A 274 -2.43 1.38 25.01
C LEU A 274 -2.18 1.22 26.52
N GLU A 275 -1.11 1.79 27.05
CA GLU A 275 -0.82 1.77 28.49
C GLU A 275 -1.87 2.50 29.32
N VAL A 276 -2.29 3.70 28.88
CA VAL A 276 -3.35 4.47 29.53
C VAL A 276 -4.66 3.68 29.53
N GLN A 277 -5.02 3.09 28.39
CA GLN A 277 -6.24 2.31 28.25
C GLN A 277 -6.22 1.05 29.13
N LYS A 278 -5.10 0.33 29.21
CA LYS A 278 -4.92 -0.82 30.11
C LYS A 278 -5.09 -0.44 31.57
N LYS A 279 -4.53 0.70 32.00
CA LYS A 279 -4.70 1.19 33.38
C LYS A 279 -6.14 1.58 33.68
N ALA A 280 -6.85 2.15 32.70
CA ALA A 280 -8.22 2.60 32.86
C ALA A 280 -9.24 1.45 32.88
N LEU A 281 -9.15 0.53 31.91
CA LEU A 281 -10.13 -0.52 31.66
C LEU A 281 -9.79 -1.88 32.30
N GLY A 282 -8.51 -2.11 32.59
CA GLY A 282 -7.97 -3.43 32.91
C GLY A 282 -7.43 -4.16 31.68
N GLN A 283 -6.53 -5.11 31.91
CA GLN A 283 -5.75 -5.76 30.84
C GLN A 283 -6.59 -6.67 29.92
N ASN A 284 -7.72 -7.18 30.42
CA ASN A 284 -8.56 -8.15 29.70
C ASN A 284 -9.84 -7.51 29.10
N ASP A 285 -9.94 -6.17 29.07
CA ASP A 285 -11.07 -5.50 28.42
C ASP A 285 -10.97 -5.67 26.89
N PRO A 286 -12.07 -6.02 26.17
CA PRO A 286 -12.04 -6.18 24.72
C PRO A 286 -11.51 -4.97 23.95
N ARG A 287 -11.72 -3.74 24.45
CA ARG A 287 -11.20 -2.51 23.80
C ARG A 287 -9.67 -2.46 23.83
N VAL A 288 -9.03 -3.09 24.83
CA VAL A 288 -7.58 -3.29 24.86
C VAL A 288 -7.16 -4.27 23.78
N GLY A 289 -7.93 -5.33 23.53
CA GLY A 289 -7.71 -6.25 22.41
C GLY A 289 -7.78 -5.53 21.05
N GLU A 290 -8.80 -4.70 20.82
CA GLU A 290 -8.91 -3.89 19.61
C GLU A 290 -7.71 -2.95 19.41
N THR A 291 -7.24 -2.31 20.49
CA THR A 291 -6.08 -1.41 20.45
C THR A 291 -4.77 -2.18 20.23
N CYS A 292 -4.62 -3.38 20.82
CA CYS A 292 -3.51 -4.28 20.53
C CYS A 292 -3.48 -4.68 19.04
N ARG A 293 -4.63 -4.99 18.43
CA ARG A 293 -4.73 -5.28 17.00
C ARG A 293 -4.33 -4.07 16.16
N TYR A 294 -4.83 -2.88 16.49
CA TYR A 294 -4.47 -1.64 15.80
C TYR A 294 -2.96 -1.37 15.84
N LEU A 295 -2.34 -1.52 17.02
CA LEU A 295 -0.90 -1.31 17.17
C LEU A 295 -0.10 -2.41 16.45
N ALA A 296 -0.58 -3.65 16.43
CA ALA A 296 0.03 -4.72 15.65
C ALA A 296 0.02 -4.43 14.14
N GLU A 297 -1.06 -3.84 13.61
CA GLU A 297 -1.11 -3.36 12.21
C GLU A 297 -0.05 -2.27 11.96
N ALA A 298 0.10 -1.31 12.87
CA ALA A 298 1.11 -0.26 12.76
C ALA A 298 2.54 -0.83 12.80
N TYR A 299 2.85 -1.76 13.71
CA TYR A 299 4.15 -2.43 13.74
C TYR A 299 4.42 -3.29 12.50
N LEU A 300 3.39 -3.94 11.95
CA LEU A 300 3.51 -4.68 10.70
C LEU A 300 3.87 -3.76 9.53
N GLN A 301 3.26 -2.56 9.46
CA GLN A 301 3.61 -1.55 8.46
C GLN A 301 5.04 -1.02 8.65
N ALA A 302 5.48 -0.90 9.90
CA ALA A 302 6.87 -0.55 10.26
C ALA A 302 7.87 -1.71 10.08
N VAL A 303 7.44 -2.87 9.57
CA VAL A 303 8.29 -4.06 9.34
C VAL A 303 8.90 -4.61 10.64
N GLN A 304 8.26 -4.35 11.78
CA GLN A 304 8.66 -4.88 13.09
C GLN A 304 7.78 -6.09 13.44
N PHE A 305 8.11 -7.24 12.83
CA PHE A 305 7.26 -8.43 12.83
C PHE A 305 7.10 -9.06 14.22
N GLU A 306 8.13 -9.04 15.05
CA GLU A 306 8.10 -9.63 16.40
C GLU A 306 7.10 -8.91 17.32
N GLU A 307 7.13 -7.58 17.31
CA GLU A 307 6.20 -6.77 18.11
C GLU A 307 4.77 -6.84 17.58
N ALA A 308 4.60 -6.86 16.24
CA ALA A 308 3.31 -7.08 15.61
C ALA A 308 2.70 -8.43 16.03
N GLU A 309 3.49 -9.51 15.98
CA GLU A 309 3.06 -10.85 16.38
C GLU A 309 2.71 -10.90 17.88
N ARG A 310 3.54 -10.31 18.74
CA ARG A 310 3.32 -10.26 20.19
C ARG A 310 2.00 -9.57 20.52
N LEU A 311 1.73 -8.41 19.93
CA LEU A 311 0.50 -7.65 20.17
C LEU A 311 -0.73 -8.34 19.57
N CYS A 312 -0.59 -8.95 18.40
CA CYS A 312 -1.68 -9.71 17.80
C CYS A 312 -2.03 -10.97 18.63
N LYS A 313 -1.03 -11.66 19.22
CA LYS A 313 -1.26 -12.73 20.20
C LYS A 313 -2.03 -12.23 21.42
N MET A 314 -1.65 -11.07 21.97
CA MET A 314 -2.38 -10.47 23.08
C MET A 314 -3.84 -10.16 22.71
N ALA A 315 -4.11 -9.62 21.52
CA ALA A 315 -5.47 -9.36 21.05
C ALA A 315 -6.29 -10.66 20.95
N LEU A 316 -5.71 -11.71 20.36
CA LEU A 316 -6.34 -13.03 20.27
C LEU A 316 -6.68 -13.60 21.64
N ASP A 317 -5.78 -13.52 22.61
CA ASP A 317 -6.00 -14.07 23.94
C ASP A 317 -7.13 -13.33 24.68
N ILE A 318 -7.19 -12.00 24.55
CA ILE A 318 -8.27 -11.18 25.13
C ILE A 318 -9.62 -11.55 24.52
N HIS A 319 -9.71 -11.63 23.18
CA HIS A 319 -10.98 -11.90 22.51
C HIS A 319 -11.43 -13.38 22.63
N LYS A 320 -10.51 -14.35 22.76
CA LYS A 320 -10.84 -15.75 23.02
C LYS A 320 -11.41 -16.00 24.41
N GLN A 321 -10.90 -15.32 25.44
CA GLN A 321 -11.34 -15.51 26.83
C GLN A 321 -12.82 -15.21 27.06
N LYS A 322 -13.44 -14.44 26.16
CA LYS A 322 -14.85 -14.07 26.24
C LYS A 322 -15.82 -15.24 25.99
N GLY A 323 -15.34 -16.38 25.49
CA GLY A 323 -16.09 -17.64 25.39
C GLY A 323 -16.95 -17.80 24.13
N ASP A 324 -17.09 -16.74 23.31
CA ASP A 324 -17.73 -16.82 22.01
C ASP A 324 -16.72 -17.34 20.97
N LEU A 325 -16.68 -18.66 20.77
CA LEU A 325 -15.81 -19.38 19.81
C LEU A 325 -15.88 -18.87 18.36
N ALA A 326 -16.78 -17.95 18.06
CA ALA A 326 -17.00 -17.35 16.76
C ALA A 326 -17.19 -15.82 16.85
N SER A 327 -16.43 -15.10 17.69
CA SER A 327 -16.51 -13.64 17.70
C SER A 327 -15.93 -13.04 16.40
N LEU A 328 -16.53 -11.95 15.90
CA LEU A 328 -16.01 -11.22 14.74
C LEU A 328 -14.66 -10.54 15.05
N GLU A 329 -14.46 -10.19 16.31
CA GLU A 329 -13.22 -9.61 16.82
C GLU A 329 -12.08 -10.64 16.77
N GLU A 330 -12.31 -11.89 17.19
CA GLU A 330 -11.32 -12.96 17.03
C GLU A 330 -11.04 -13.22 15.54
N ALA A 331 -12.05 -13.20 14.68
CA ALA A 331 -11.85 -13.38 13.25
C ALA A 331 -10.95 -12.29 12.65
N ALA A 332 -11.12 -11.03 13.08
CA ALA A 332 -10.27 -9.91 12.67
C ALA A 332 -8.82 -10.09 13.15
N ASP A 333 -8.61 -10.50 14.41
CA ASP A 333 -7.26 -10.77 14.93
C ASP A 333 -6.59 -11.92 14.18
N ARG A 334 -7.34 -13.00 13.88
CA ARG A 334 -6.81 -14.14 13.14
C ARG A 334 -6.39 -13.75 11.72
N ARG A 335 -7.15 -12.88 11.04
CA ARG A 335 -6.76 -12.36 9.73
C ARG A 335 -5.46 -11.56 9.80
N LEU A 336 -5.27 -10.76 10.85
CA LEU A 336 -4.02 -10.04 11.05
C LEU A 336 -2.86 -10.99 11.35
N MET A 337 -3.06 -11.98 12.23
CA MET A 337 -2.04 -12.99 12.53
C MET A 337 -1.64 -13.75 11.26
N ALA A 338 -2.61 -14.12 10.43
CA ALA A 338 -2.33 -14.76 9.16
C ALA A 338 -1.48 -13.89 8.23
N LEU A 339 -1.77 -12.58 8.16
CA LEU A 339 -0.97 -11.65 7.38
C LEU A 339 0.46 -11.55 7.92
N ILE A 340 0.65 -11.51 9.25
CA ILE A 340 1.97 -11.50 9.88
C ILE A 340 2.73 -12.80 9.53
N CYS A 341 2.10 -13.97 9.69
CA CYS A 341 2.69 -15.26 9.34
C CYS A 341 3.04 -15.35 7.84
N ASP A 342 2.16 -14.91 6.95
CA ASP A 342 2.40 -14.85 5.49
C ASP A 342 3.62 -13.99 5.17
N THR A 343 3.75 -12.82 5.79
CA THR A 343 4.92 -11.94 5.59
C THR A 343 6.23 -12.53 6.11
N LYS A 344 6.17 -13.41 7.12
CA LYS A 344 7.32 -14.14 7.66
C LYS A 344 7.64 -15.42 6.86
N GLY A 345 6.81 -15.78 5.88
CA GLY A 345 6.93 -17.02 5.10
C GLY A 345 6.38 -18.26 5.78
N ASP A 346 5.67 -18.13 6.91
CA ASP A 346 4.99 -19.25 7.58
C ASP A 346 3.56 -19.42 7.04
N TYR A 347 3.48 -19.95 5.83
CA TYR A 347 2.23 -20.09 5.09
C TYR A 347 1.27 -21.11 5.69
N GLU A 348 1.76 -22.14 6.38
CA GLU A 348 0.91 -23.16 7.01
C GLU A 348 0.16 -22.56 8.22
N THR A 349 0.87 -21.85 9.10
CA THR A 349 0.22 -21.14 10.22
C THR A 349 -0.73 -20.06 9.70
N ALA A 350 -0.34 -19.33 8.65
CA ALA A 350 -1.22 -18.34 8.02
C ALA A 350 -2.54 -18.96 7.54
N LEU A 351 -2.45 -20.12 6.86
CA LEU A 351 -3.61 -20.85 6.37
C LEU A 351 -4.54 -21.28 7.51
N GLU A 352 -3.99 -21.82 8.61
CA GLU A 352 -4.76 -22.22 9.79
C GLU A 352 -5.57 -21.04 10.35
N HIS A 353 -4.93 -19.88 10.48
CA HIS A 353 -5.57 -18.67 10.96
C HIS A 353 -6.67 -18.17 10.00
N LEU A 354 -6.43 -18.17 8.69
CA LEU A 354 -7.42 -17.75 7.69
C LEU A 354 -8.65 -18.67 7.65
N VAL A 355 -8.45 -19.98 7.72
CA VAL A 355 -9.55 -20.96 7.73
C VAL A 355 -10.42 -20.76 8.98
N ARG A 356 -9.80 -20.57 10.15
CA ARG A 356 -10.54 -20.27 11.38
C ARG A 356 -11.27 -18.94 11.33
N ALA A 357 -10.66 -17.90 10.77
CA ALA A 357 -11.33 -16.62 10.57
C ALA A 357 -12.53 -16.75 9.61
N SER A 358 -12.37 -17.48 8.51
CA SER A 358 -13.42 -17.75 7.52
C SER A 358 -14.62 -18.47 8.17
N MET A 359 -14.37 -19.50 8.98
CA MET A 359 -15.43 -20.21 9.72
C MET A 359 -16.18 -19.29 10.69
N ALA A 360 -15.46 -18.50 11.49
CA ALA A 360 -16.06 -17.56 12.44
C ALA A 360 -16.91 -16.50 11.72
N MET A 361 -16.43 -15.93 10.63
CA MET A 361 -17.18 -14.93 9.84
C MET A 361 -18.42 -15.54 9.19
N MET A 362 -18.33 -16.77 8.67
CA MET A 362 -19.46 -17.48 8.09
C MET A 362 -20.56 -17.73 9.12
N SER A 363 -20.21 -18.15 10.35
CA SER A 363 -21.19 -18.34 11.43
C SER A 363 -21.88 -17.04 11.89
N ASN A 364 -21.31 -15.88 11.59
CA ASN A 364 -21.91 -14.56 11.85
C ASN A 364 -22.67 -13.98 10.64
N GLY A 365 -22.86 -14.76 9.57
CA GLY A 365 -23.57 -14.32 8.36
C GLY A 365 -22.81 -13.32 7.50
N GLN A 366 -21.48 -13.20 7.65
CA GLN A 366 -20.63 -12.31 6.84
C GLN A 366 -20.14 -12.99 5.54
N GLU A 367 -21.06 -13.56 4.77
CA GLU A 367 -20.73 -14.34 3.56
C GLU A 367 -19.98 -13.50 2.51
N ALA A 368 -20.33 -12.22 2.36
CA ALA A 368 -19.69 -11.33 1.40
C ALA A 368 -18.23 -11.00 1.78
N GLU A 369 -17.95 -10.84 3.07
CA GLU A 369 -16.60 -10.61 3.59
C GLU A 369 -15.76 -11.89 3.57
N VAL A 370 -16.37 -13.07 3.77
CA VAL A 370 -15.71 -14.38 3.65
C VAL A 370 -15.09 -14.57 2.26
N ALA A 371 -15.71 -14.07 1.19
CA ALA A 371 -15.13 -14.15 -0.15
C ALA A 371 -13.75 -13.47 -0.25
N SER A 372 -13.53 -12.39 0.51
CA SER A 372 -12.22 -11.72 0.57
C SER A 372 -11.20 -12.58 1.32
N VAL A 373 -11.63 -13.28 2.36
CA VAL A 373 -10.79 -14.25 3.11
C VAL A 373 -10.47 -15.46 2.25
N ASP A 374 -11.42 -15.96 1.46
CA ASP A 374 -11.19 -17.06 0.51
C ASP A 374 -10.14 -16.68 -0.56
N CYS A 375 -10.08 -15.41 -1.00
CA CYS A 375 -8.96 -14.94 -1.82
C CYS A 375 -7.61 -15.05 -1.11
N CYS A 376 -7.53 -14.64 0.17
CA CYS A 376 -6.29 -14.77 0.95
C CYS A 376 -5.90 -16.25 1.17
N ILE A 377 -6.88 -17.13 1.38
CA ILE A 377 -6.66 -18.58 1.44
C ILE A 377 -6.08 -19.08 0.12
N GLY A 378 -6.65 -18.64 -1.02
CA GLY A 378 -6.12 -18.96 -2.34
C GLY A 378 -4.67 -18.47 -2.55
N ASP A 379 -4.35 -17.25 -2.12
CA ASP A 379 -2.99 -16.72 -2.18
C ASP A 379 -2.01 -17.55 -1.34
N THR A 380 -2.45 -17.99 -0.15
CA THR A 380 -1.63 -18.82 0.75
C THR A 380 -1.39 -20.20 0.16
N TYR A 381 -2.42 -20.83 -0.44
CA TYR A 381 -2.25 -22.07 -1.18
C TYR A 381 -1.32 -21.91 -2.38
N LEU A 382 -1.39 -20.78 -3.09
CA LEU A 382 -0.50 -20.47 -4.20
C LEU A 382 0.96 -20.37 -3.74
N ALA A 383 1.22 -19.73 -2.59
CA ALA A 383 2.55 -19.66 -1.99
C ALA A 383 3.09 -21.03 -1.56
N LEU A 384 2.21 -21.93 -1.11
CA LEU A 384 2.54 -23.33 -0.79
C LEU A 384 2.71 -24.24 -2.01
N GLY A 385 2.48 -23.73 -3.23
CA GLY A 385 2.49 -24.54 -4.46
C GLY A 385 1.30 -25.51 -4.59
N ARG A 386 0.25 -25.32 -3.78
CA ARG A 386 -0.99 -26.11 -3.76
C ARG A 386 -2.01 -25.54 -4.75
N TYR A 387 -1.70 -25.69 -6.03
CA TYR A 387 -2.40 -24.99 -7.11
C TYR A 387 -3.88 -25.35 -7.24
N ASP A 388 -4.25 -26.62 -7.06
CA ASP A 388 -5.64 -27.06 -7.21
C ASP A 388 -6.54 -26.48 -6.09
N GLU A 389 -6.05 -26.47 -4.85
CA GLU A 389 -6.74 -25.84 -3.73
C GLU A 389 -6.83 -24.32 -3.88
N ALA A 390 -5.80 -23.68 -4.44
CA ALA A 390 -5.83 -22.25 -4.75
C ALA A 390 -6.91 -21.92 -5.80
N VAL A 391 -6.99 -22.70 -6.89
CA VAL A 391 -8.03 -22.56 -7.92
C VAL A 391 -9.42 -22.71 -7.30
N PHE A 392 -9.62 -23.72 -6.44
CA PHE A 392 -10.88 -23.93 -5.74
C PHE A 392 -11.26 -22.73 -4.86
N ALA A 393 -10.33 -22.23 -4.06
CA ALA A 393 -10.57 -21.06 -3.19
C ALA A 393 -10.91 -19.80 -4.00
N TYR A 394 -10.20 -19.54 -5.10
CA TYR A 394 -10.51 -18.40 -5.98
C TYR A 394 -11.87 -18.54 -6.66
N HIS A 395 -12.26 -19.73 -7.13
CA HIS A 395 -13.58 -19.93 -7.71
C HIS A 395 -14.71 -19.76 -6.70
N LYS A 396 -14.50 -20.19 -5.45
CA LYS A 396 -15.45 -19.94 -4.35
C LYS A 396 -15.65 -18.44 -4.13
N ALA A 397 -14.56 -17.68 -4.02
CA ALA A 397 -14.61 -16.21 -3.91
C ALA A 397 -15.27 -15.55 -5.13
N LEU A 398 -14.93 -16.01 -6.34
CA LEU A 398 -15.47 -15.50 -7.60
C LEU A 398 -17.00 -15.61 -7.65
N ASN A 399 -17.54 -16.78 -7.27
CA ASN A 399 -18.97 -17.03 -7.28
C ASN A 399 -19.72 -16.11 -6.31
N VAL A 400 -19.19 -15.95 -5.09
CA VAL A 400 -19.79 -15.05 -4.10
C VAL A 400 -19.73 -13.59 -4.56
N PHE A 401 -18.60 -13.12 -5.11
CA PHE A 401 -18.52 -11.74 -5.61
C PHE A 401 -19.43 -11.47 -6.81
N LYS A 402 -19.53 -12.41 -7.76
CA LYS A 402 -20.47 -12.30 -8.88
C LYS A 402 -21.91 -12.20 -8.39
N PHE A 403 -22.29 -13.02 -7.41
CA PHE A 403 -23.64 -13.02 -6.84
C PHE A 403 -23.94 -11.75 -6.03
N THR A 404 -23.02 -11.33 -5.16
CA THR A 404 -23.25 -10.24 -4.20
C THR A 404 -23.02 -8.85 -4.79
N LYS A 405 -22.03 -8.69 -5.67
CA LYS A 405 -21.61 -7.38 -6.22
C LYS A 405 -21.87 -7.23 -7.72
N GLY A 406 -22.18 -8.32 -8.42
CA GLY A 406 -22.38 -8.35 -9.86
C GLY A 406 -21.10 -8.63 -10.66
N GLU A 407 -21.27 -9.07 -11.91
CA GLU A 407 -20.17 -9.57 -12.74
C GLU A 407 -19.15 -8.49 -13.17
N ASN A 408 -19.58 -7.22 -13.24
CA ASN A 408 -18.75 -6.09 -13.66
C ASN A 408 -18.10 -5.35 -12.48
N HIS A 409 -18.07 -5.95 -11.29
CA HIS A 409 -17.48 -5.34 -10.10
C HIS A 409 -15.96 -5.56 -10.05
N GLN A 410 -15.21 -4.59 -9.51
CA GLN A 410 -13.75 -4.61 -9.39
C GLN A 410 -13.24 -5.82 -8.59
N SER A 411 -13.98 -6.23 -7.56
CA SER A 411 -13.67 -7.46 -6.81
C SER A 411 -13.68 -8.72 -7.72
N VAL A 412 -14.58 -8.80 -8.71
CA VAL A 412 -14.57 -9.90 -9.69
C VAL A 412 -13.31 -9.83 -10.55
N ALA A 413 -12.95 -8.64 -11.03
CA ALA A 413 -11.71 -8.42 -11.77
C ALA A 413 -10.48 -8.84 -10.96
N SER A 414 -10.43 -8.48 -9.66
CA SER A 414 -9.31 -8.84 -8.78
C SER A 414 -9.13 -10.36 -8.65
N VAL A 415 -10.22 -11.14 -8.64
CA VAL A 415 -10.12 -12.61 -8.61
C VAL A 415 -9.64 -13.15 -9.96
N PHE A 416 -10.06 -12.56 -11.08
CA PHE A 416 -9.52 -12.92 -12.39
C PHE A 416 -8.02 -12.63 -12.49
N VAL A 417 -7.53 -11.52 -11.94
CA VAL A 417 -6.08 -11.24 -11.86
C VAL A 417 -5.34 -12.32 -11.08
N ARG A 418 -5.89 -12.79 -9.94
CA ARG A 418 -5.31 -13.88 -9.15
C ARG A 418 -5.28 -15.21 -9.90
N LEU A 419 -6.37 -15.56 -10.59
CA LEU A 419 -6.40 -16.74 -11.44
C LEU A 419 -5.38 -16.63 -12.59
N ALA A 420 -5.23 -15.44 -13.18
CA ALA A 420 -4.24 -15.20 -14.21
C ALA A 420 -2.80 -15.38 -13.70
N ASP A 421 -2.46 -14.85 -12.52
CA ASP A 421 -1.14 -15.06 -11.90
C ASP A 421 -0.88 -16.53 -11.60
N LEU A 422 -1.88 -17.23 -11.04
CA LEU A 422 -1.80 -18.66 -10.78
C LEU A 422 -1.51 -19.46 -12.05
N TYR A 423 -2.28 -19.26 -13.12
CA TYR A 423 -2.07 -19.99 -14.37
C TYR A 423 -0.75 -19.62 -15.05
N ASN A 424 -0.29 -18.38 -14.89
CA ASN A 424 1.02 -17.95 -15.34
C ASN A 424 2.15 -18.71 -14.62
N ARG A 425 2.08 -18.85 -13.29
CA ARG A 425 3.06 -19.62 -12.50
C ARG A 425 3.12 -21.10 -12.87
N ILE A 426 1.99 -21.69 -13.26
CA ILE A 426 1.91 -23.08 -13.71
C ILE A 426 2.43 -23.24 -15.16
N GLY A 427 2.66 -22.13 -15.88
CA GLY A 427 3.08 -22.13 -17.29
C GLY A 427 1.92 -22.31 -18.28
N LYS A 428 0.67 -22.24 -17.82
CA LYS A 428 -0.53 -22.25 -18.67
C LYS A 428 -0.85 -20.83 -19.16
N PHE A 429 0.04 -20.28 -19.99
CA PHE A 429 -0.06 -18.89 -20.47
C PHE A 429 -1.33 -18.60 -21.27
N GLY A 430 -1.90 -19.59 -21.96
CA GLY A 430 -3.18 -19.45 -22.66
C GLY A 430 -4.33 -19.10 -21.71
N ASP A 431 -4.47 -19.86 -20.63
CA ASP A 431 -5.49 -19.62 -19.60
C ASP A 431 -5.23 -18.30 -18.87
N SER A 432 -3.96 -18.02 -18.54
CA SER A 432 -3.57 -16.76 -17.91
C SER A 432 -4.00 -15.54 -18.73
N ARG A 433 -3.78 -15.57 -20.06
CA ARG A 433 -4.18 -14.49 -20.96
C ARG A 433 -5.70 -14.29 -20.98
N ILE A 434 -6.48 -15.38 -21.00
CA ILE A 434 -7.95 -15.31 -20.97
C ILE A 434 -8.42 -14.61 -19.69
N TYR A 435 -7.86 -14.96 -18.54
CA TYR A 435 -8.23 -14.31 -17.27
C TYR A 435 -7.78 -12.84 -17.20
N CYS A 436 -6.60 -12.50 -17.74
CA CYS A 436 -6.18 -11.10 -17.90
C CYS A 436 -7.20 -10.32 -18.75
N GLU A 437 -7.65 -10.88 -19.87
CA GLU A 437 -8.64 -10.25 -20.74
C GLU A 437 -9.98 -10.02 -20.04
N HIS A 438 -10.47 -11.00 -19.27
CA HIS A 438 -11.68 -10.85 -18.46
C HIS A 438 -11.55 -9.71 -17.43
N ALA A 439 -10.43 -9.63 -16.71
CA ALA A 439 -10.18 -8.54 -15.77
C ALA A 439 -10.12 -7.17 -16.49
N LEU A 440 -9.43 -7.09 -17.63
CA LEU A 440 -9.33 -5.87 -18.44
C LEU A 440 -10.67 -5.40 -19.00
N GLN A 441 -11.59 -6.32 -19.34
CA GLN A 441 -12.93 -5.94 -19.79
C GLN A 441 -13.68 -5.16 -18.71
N ILE A 442 -13.56 -5.60 -17.46
CA ILE A 442 -14.16 -4.92 -16.30
C ILE A 442 -13.47 -3.57 -16.05
N TYR A 443 -12.14 -3.53 -16.00
CA TYR A 443 -11.39 -2.30 -15.74
C TYR A 443 -11.56 -1.23 -16.83
N LYS A 444 -11.80 -1.62 -18.09
CA LYS A 444 -12.09 -0.66 -19.19
C LYS A 444 -13.48 -0.02 -19.09
N LYS A 445 -14.41 -0.63 -18.36
CA LYS A 445 -15.80 -0.17 -18.22
C LYS A 445 -16.22 -0.22 -16.76
N PRO A 446 -15.62 0.61 -15.89
CA PRO A 446 -15.91 0.56 -14.47
C PRO A 446 -17.32 1.04 -14.17
N LEU A 447 -17.94 0.46 -13.13
CA LEU A 447 -19.20 0.93 -12.57
C LEU A 447 -19.07 2.38 -12.05
N SER A 448 -20.16 3.14 -12.07
CA SER A 448 -20.20 4.50 -11.52
C SER A 448 -19.81 4.48 -10.03
N GLY A 449 -18.79 5.25 -9.65
CA GLY A 449 -18.27 5.29 -8.29
C GLY A 449 -17.07 4.36 -8.01
N ALA A 450 -16.54 3.71 -9.06
CA ALA A 450 -15.30 2.96 -8.98
C ALA A 450 -14.12 3.80 -8.48
N SER A 451 -13.28 3.20 -7.64
CA SER A 451 -11.99 3.79 -7.31
C SER A 451 -11.09 3.77 -8.54
N LEU A 452 -10.64 4.94 -8.98
CA LEU A 452 -9.66 5.05 -10.07
C LEU A 452 -8.31 4.44 -9.67
N GLU A 453 -7.95 4.53 -8.39
CA GLU A 453 -6.73 3.94 -7.84
C GLU A 453 -6.76 2.40 -7.95
N GLU A 454 -7.86 1.75 -7.56
CA GLU A 454 -8.00 0.28 -7.68
C GLU A 454 -7.90 -0.19 -9.14
N ILE A 455 -8.41 0.61 -10.08
CA ILE A 455 -8.30 0.32 -11.52
C ILE A 455 -6.84 0.45 -11.98
N ALA A 456 -6.14 1.48 -11.54
CA ALA A 456 -4.74 1.70 -11.87
C ALA A 456 -3.84 0.60 -11.30
N SER A 457 -4.08 0.18 -10.05
CA SER A 457 -3.42 -1.00 -9.46
C SER A 457 -3.70 -2.26 -10.26
N GLY A 458 -4.97 -2.50 -10.63
CA GLY A 458 -5.33 -3.65 -11.45
C GLY A 458 -4.65 -3.66 -12.83
N PHE A 459 -4.44 -2.51 -13.45
CA PHE A 459 -3.63 -2.43 -14.69
C PHE A 459 -2.15 -2.76 -14.45
N ALA A 460 -1.57 -2.32 -13.33
CA ALA A 460 -0.19 -2.64 -12.99
C ALA A 460 0.00 -4.14 -12.71
N ASP A 461 -0.92 -4.77 -11.97
CA ASP A 461 -0.88 -6.22 -11.70
C ASP A 461 -0.97 -7.05 -12.99
N ILE A 462 -1.89 -6.69 -13.89
CA ILE A 462 -2.02 -7.37 -15.19
C ILE A 462 -0.78 -7.12 -16.06
N ALA A 463 -0.17 -5.93 -15.99
CA ALA A 463 1.05 -5.63 -16.72
C ALA A 463 2.21 -6.53 -16.27
N ALA A 464 2.38 -6.74 -14.97
CA ALA A 464 3.38 -7.66 -14.43
C ALA A 464 3.16 -9.11 -14.90
N ILE A 465 1.90 -9.56 -14.99
CA ILE A 465 1.58 -10.88 -15.55
C ILE A 465 1.98 -10.95 -17.03
N TYR A 466 1.64 -9.95 -17.86
CA TYR A 466 2.10 -9.89 -19.25
C TYR A 466 3.63 -9.83 -19.38
N GLU A 467 4.31 -9.10 -18.50
CA GLU A 467 5.77 -9.05 -18.47
C GLU A 467 6.37 -10.44 -18.23
N SER A 468 5.82 -11.20 -17.29
CA SER A 468 6.29 -12.56 -17.00
C SER A 468 6.00 -13.56 -18.14
N MET A 469 4.99 -13.29 -18.97
CA MET A 469 4.74 -13.99 -20.23
C MET A 469 5.62 -13.49 -21.39
N ASN A 470 6.52 -12.54 -21.14
CA ASN A 470 7.34 -11.84 -22.13
C ASN A 470 6.54 -11.05 -23.19
N GLU A 471 5.32 -10.62 -22.86
CA GLU A 471 4.48 -9.76 -23.70
C GLU A 471 4.70 -8.28 -23.37
N LEU A 472 5.92 -7.79 -23.61
CA LEU A 472 6.41 -6.48 -23.16
C LEU A 472 5.54 -5.31 -23.67
N GLU A 473 5.02 -5.39 -24.90
CA GLU A 473 4.17 -4.33 -25.46
C GLU A 473 2.83 -4.20 -24.72
N HIS A 474 2.22 -5.31 -24.31
CA HIS A 474 0.97 -5.29 -23.56
C HIS A 474 1.20 -4.72 -22.16
N ALA A 475 2.28 -5.17 -21.50
CA ALA A 475 2.70 -4.66 -20.20
C ALA A 475 2.93 -3.13 -20.24
N LEU A 476 3.71 -2.64 -21.20
CA LEU A 476 4.01 -1.22 -21.35
C LEU A 476 2.75 -0.37 -21.55
N LYS A 477 1.83 -0.81 -22.41
CA LYS A 477 0.55 -0.11 -22.67
C LYS A 477 -0.32 -0.02 -21.41
N LEU A 478 -0.29 -1.05 -20.55
CA LEU A 478 -1.06 -1.08 -19.32
C LEU A 478 -0.42 -0.19 -18.23
N LEU A 479 0.90 -0.25 -18.06
CA LEU A 479 1.62 0.63 -17.13
C LEU A 479 1.45 2.11 -17.50
N GLN A 480 1.47 2.47 -18.79
CA GLN A 480 1.20 3.83 -19.24
C GLN A 480 -0.22 4.30 -18.88
N LYS A 481 -1.22 3.40 -18.93
CA LYS A 481 -2.59 3.72 -18.47
C LYS A 481 -2.66 3.91 -16.96
N ALA A 482 -2.01 3.03 -16.20
CA ALA A 482 -1.93 3.16 -14.75
C ALA A 482 -1.26 4.48 -14.34
N LEU A 483 -0.10 4.79 -14.95
CA LEU A 483 0.64 6.03 -14.72
C LEU A 483 -0.20 7.27 -15.00
N LYS A 484 -0.97 7.27 -16.10
CA LYS A 484 -1.87 8.38 -16.43
C LYS A 484 -2.92 8.60 -15.33
N ILE A 485 -3.55 7.53 -14.85
CA ILE A 485 -4.56 7.64 -13.77
C ILE A 485 -3.93 8.18 -12.49
N TYR A 486 -2.75 7.68 -12.10
CA TYR A 486 -2.07 8.15 -10.90
C TYR A 486 -1.57 9.60 -10.98
N ASN A 487 -1.19 10.08 -12.17
CA ASN A 487 -0.82 11.48 -12.39
C ASN A 487 -2.04 12.42 -12.37
N ASP A 488 -3.20 11.96 -12.84
CA ASP A 488 -4.43 12.76 -12.87
C ASP A 488 -5.12 12.82 -11.48
N ALA A 489 -4.86 11.83 -10.62
CA ALA A 489 -5.28 11.82 -9.22
C ALA A 489 -4.22 12.49 -8.31
N THR A 490 -4.55 12.78 -7.05
CA THR A 490 -3.54 13.07 -6.01
C THR A 490 -2.79 11.78 -5.65
N GLY A 491 -2.12 11.17 -6.63
CA GLY A 491 -1.43 9.89 -6.48
C GLY A 491 -0.26 10.01 -5.51
N ARG A 492 0.05 8.90 -4.83
CA ARG A 492 1.24 8.79 -3.99
C ARG A 492 2.48 8.87 -4.89
N PRO A 493 3.40 9.84 -4.70
CA PRO A 493 4.55 9.98 -5.59
C PRO A 493 5.47 8.74 -5.59
N SER A 494 5.47 7.95 -4.52
CA SER A 494 6.16 6.65 -4.43
C SER A 494 5.60 5.60 -5.39
N THR A 495 4.27 5.50 -5.53
CA THR A 495 3.63 4.59 -6.48
C THR A 495 3.93 4.98 -7.92
N ILE A 496 3.88 6.28 -8.21
CA ILE A 496 4.23 6.83 -9.54
C ILE A 496 5.67 6.46 -9.89
N ALA A 497 6.60 6.67 -8.96
CA ALA A 497 8.01 6.32 -9.14
C ALA A 497 8.22 4.82 -9.39
N GLY A 498 7.49 3.96 -8.68
CA GLY A 498 7.51 2.50 -8.90
C GLY A 498 7.08 2.12 -10.32
N ILE A 499 6.00 2.72 -10.82
CA ILE A 499 5.50 2.47 -12.19
C ILE A 499 6.49 3.01 -13.23
N GLU A 500 7.05 4.20 -13.02
CA GLU A 500 8.09 4.76 -13.90
C GLU A 500 9.32 3.85 -13.95
N ALA A 501 9.77 3.32 -12.82
CA ALA A 501 10.89 2.37 -12.77
C ALA A 501 10.58 1.08 -13.54
N GLN A 502 9.36 0.52 -13.40
CA GLN A 502 8.95 -0.65 -14.19
C GLN A 502 8.93 -0.36 -15.70
N ILE A 503 8.40 0.80 -16.11
CA ILE A 503 8.46 1.23 -17.51
C ILE A 503 9.92 1.35 -17.99
N GLY A 504 10.80 1.89 -17.15
CA GLY A 504 12.25 1.96 -17.40
C GLY A 504 12.88 0.60 -17.66
N VAL A 505 12.50 -0.42 -16.86
CA VAL A 505 12.92 -1.83 -17.06
C VAL A 505 12.42 -2.37 -18.40
N LEU A 506 11.16 -2.15 -18.76
CA LEU A 506 10.60 -2.63 -20.04
C LEU A 506 11.32 -2.00 -21.25
N TYR A 507 11.64 -0.70 -21.19
CA TYR A 507 12.42 -0.05 -22.23
C TYR A 507 13.86 -0.58 -22.30
N TYR A 508 14.48 -0.88 -21.15
CA TYR A 508 15.82 -1.49 -21.10
C TYR A 508 15.85 -2.84 -21.83
N ILE A 509 14.90 -3.72 -21.50
CA ILE A 509 14.81 -5.06 -22.11
C ILE A 509 14.51 -4.97 -23.61
N SER A 510 13.75 -3.95 -24.01
CA SER A 510 13.44 -3.68 -25.42
C SER A 510 14.62 -3.04 -26.19
N GLY A 511 15.77 -2.78 -25.55
CA GLY A 511 16.95 -2.14 -26.15
C GLY A 511 16.84 -0.62 -26.29
N ASN A 512 15.78 0.00 -25.77
CA ASN A 512 15.55 1.45 -25.83
C ASN A 512 16.18 2.16 -24.62
N TYR A 513 17.51 2.17 -24.57
CA TYR A 513 18.27 2.63 -23.39
C TYR A 513 18.07 4.12 -23.05
N TYR A 514 17.79 4.97 -24.04
CA TYR A 514 17.53 6.40 -23.79
C TYR A 514 16.22 6.62 -23.03
N GLU A 515 15.14 5.95 -23.44
CA GLU A 515 13.86 6.00 -22.73
C GLU A 515 13.98 5.36 -21.36
N SER A 516 14.66 4.22 -21.27
CA SER A 516 14.95 3.56 -20.00
C SER A 516 15.62 4.51 -18.99
N TYR A 517 16.70 5.18 -19.40
CA TYR A 517 17.40 6.19 -18.60
C TYR A 517 16.46 7.32 -18.16
N SER A 518 15.62 7.85 -19.06
CA SER A 518 14.68 8.94 -18.76
C SER A 518 13.68 8.56 -17.68
N PHE A 519 13.08 7.36 -17.81
CA PHE A 519 12.12 6.85 -16.83
C PHE A 519 12.76 6.57 -15.47
N PHE A 520 13.96 5.96 -15.43
CA PHE A 520 14.66 5.74 -14.16
C PHE A 520 15.06 7.05 -13.49
N ARG A 521 15.51 8.05 -14.25
CA ARG A 521 15.81 9.37 -13.71
C ARG A 521 14.57 9.98 -13.02
N ASN A 522 13.42 9.97 -13.69
CA ASN A 522 12.17 10.49 -13.13
C ASN A 522 11.75 9.73 -11.87
N ALA A 523 11.91 8.40 -11.87
CA ALA A 523 11.62 7.55 -10.71
C ALA A 523 12.54 7.88 -9.53
N ILE A 524 13.85 8.01 -9.76
CA ILE A 524 14.84 8.34 -8.72
C ILE A 524 14.61 9.74 -8.14
N GLU A 525 14.31 10.73 -8.98
CA GLU A 525 13.99 12.09 -8.53
C GLU A 525 12.77 12.09 -7.58
N LYS A 526 11.72 11.34 -7.93
CA LYS A 526 10.55 11.15 -7.05
C LYS A 526 10.89 10.32 -5.82
N PHE A 527 11.73 9.30 -5.96
CA PHE A 527 12.11 8.47 -4.84
C PHE A 527 12.88 9.28 -3.78
N ARG A 528 13.77 10.16 -4.20
CA ARG A 528 14.48 11.08 -3.29
C ARG A 528 13.56 12.13 -2.67
N ALA A 529 12.48 12.50 -3.36
CA ALA A 529 11.51 13.47 -2.86
C ALA A 529 10.54 12.88 -1.83
N CYS A 530 10.30 11.57 -1.82
CA CYS A 530 9.44 10.96 -0.79
C CYS A 530 10.30 10.43 0.36
N GLY A 531 10.12 10.97 1.57
CA GLY A 531 10.82 10.47 2.76
C GLY A 531 10.36 9.09 3.27
N GLU A 532 9.40 8.44 2.59
CA GLU A 532 8.74 7.19 3.03
C GLU A 532 9.17 5.94 2.25
N ILE A 533 10.16 6.03 1.38
CA ILE A 533 10.51 4.91 0.50
C ILE A 533 11.54 4.00 1.15
N LYS A 534 11.32 2.69 1.01
CA LYS A 534 12.33 1.69 1.37
C LYS A 534 13.61 1.94 0.57
N PRO A 535 14.77 2.19 1.22
CA PRO A 535 16.05 2.46 0.57
C PRO A 535 16.39 1.45 -0.53
N GLY A 536 16.00 0.18 -0.35
CA GLY A 536 16.17 -0.87 -1.35
C GLY A 536 15.58 -0.56 -2.73
N PHE A 537 14.41 0.09 -2.85
CA PHE A 537 13.83 0.42 -4.16
C PHE A 537 14.62 1.49 -4.90
N LEU A 538 15.06 2.51 -4.16
CA LEU A 538 15.93 3.54 -4.69
C LEU A 538 17.24 2.91 -5.18
N ALA A 539 17.84 2.04 -4.39
CA ALA A 539 19.07 1.35 -4.74
C ALA A 539 18.94 0.51 -6.02
N THR A 540 17.83 -0.22 -6.17
CA THR A 540 17.60 -1.00 -7.40
C THR A 540 17.37 -0.10 -8.61
N ALA A 541 16.62 1.00 -8.47
CA ALA A 541 16.45 1.96 -9.56
C ALA A 541 17.78 2.62 -9.99
N LEU A 542 18.65 2.96 -9.02
CA LEU A 542 19.99 3.47 -9.26
C LEU A 542 20.84 2.45 -10.04
N ASN A 543 20.84 1.18 -9.62
CA ASN A 543 21.56 0.11 -10.32
C ASN A 543 21.05 -0.06 -11.77
N GLN A 544 19.74 -0.08 -11.98
CA GLN A 544 19.16 -0.22 -13.33
C GLN A 544 19.45 1.01 -14.21
N MET A 545 19.43 2.22 -13.65
CA MET A 545 19.85 3.43 -14.36
C MET A 545 21.34 3.37 -14.72
N GLY A 546 22.18 2.86 -13.83
CA GLY A 546 23.61 2.65 -14.08
C GLY A 546 23.86 1.70 -15.25
N LEU A 547 23.10 0.59 -15.33
CA LEU A 547 23.13 -0.32 -16.48
C LEU A 547 22.72 0.38 -17.78
N ALA A 548 21.64 1.18 -17.76
CA ALA A 548 21.25 1.98 -18.92
C ALA A 548 22.35 2.98 -19.33
N CYS A 549 23.03 3.61 -18.36
CA CYS A 549 24.15 4.51 -18.62
C CYS A 549 25.33 3.80 -19.30
N VAL A 550 25.63 2.56 -18.94
CA VAL A 550 26.69 1.76 -19.58
C VAL A 550 26.39 1.52 -21.05
N HIS A 551 25.15 1.13 -21.39
CA HIS A 551 24.73 0.98 -22.78
C HIS A 551 24.73 2.31 -23.57
N LEU A 552 24.56 3.44 -22.88
CA LEU A 552 24.69 4.78 -23.45
C LEU A 552 26.14 5.32 -23.45
N ASN A 553 27.11 4.50 -23.07
CA ASN A 553 28.53 4.85 -22.96
C ASN A 553 28.82 6.02 -21.98
N LYS A 554 27.97 6.18 -20.96
CA LYS A 554 28.13 7.16 -19.88
C LYS A 554 28.77 6.52 -18.64
N ILE A 555 29.96 5.96 -18.81
CA ILE A 555 30.61 5.10 -17.80
C ILE A 555 30.88 5.83 -16.47
N SER A 556 31.25 7.11 -16.52
CA SER A 556 31.48 7.92 -15.32
C SER A 556 30.21 8.12 -14.50
N GLU A 557 29.07 8.36 -15.16
CA GLU A 557 27.77 8.48 -14.49
C GLU A 557 27.32 7.13 -13.91
N ALA A 558 27.47 6.05 -14.68
CA ALA A 558 27.16 4.69 -14.22
C ALA A 558 27.94 4.32 -12.95
N THR A 559 29.22 4.68 -12.89
CA THR A 559 30.08 4.42 -11.72
C THR A 559 29.56 5.09 -10.45
N GLU A 560 29.14 6.36 -10.54
CA GLU A 560 28.59 7.07 -9.38
C GLU A 560 27.23 6.49 -8.96
N LEU A 561 26.37 6.13 -9.93
CA LEU A 561 25.10 5.47 -9.66
C LEU A 561 25.28 4.11 -8.96
N PHE A 562 26.24 3.29 -9.41
CA PHE A 562 26.52 2.00 -8.77
C PHE A 562 27.13 2.15 -7.37
N LYS A 563 27.96 3.17 -7.12
CA LYS A 563 28.46 3.46 -5.76
C LYS A 563 27.33 3.82 -4.80
N GLU A 564 26.43 4.71 -5.22
CA GLU A 564 25.27 5.11 -4.42
C GLU A 564 24.34 3.91 -4.16
N ALA A 565 24.08 3.10 -5.18
CA ALA A 565 23.31 1.87 -5.05
C ALA A 565 23.98 0.88 -4.07
N LYS A 566 25.31 0.70 -4.14
CA LYS A 566 26.06 -0.19 -3.24
C LYS A 566 25.90 0.24 -1.78
N ILE A 567 26.14 1.52 -1.47
CA ILE A 567 26.01 2.04 -0.10
C ILE A 567 24.60 1.80 0.43
N THR A 568 23.60 2.17 -0.37
CA THR A 568 22.19 2.02 0.02
C THR A 568 21.80 0.55 0.24
N MET A 569 22.27 -0.38 -0.61
CA MET A 569 22.00 -1.82 -0.44
C MET A 569 22.76 -2.44 0.73
N GLU A 570 24.00 -2.00 1.00
CA GLU A 570 24.77 -2.44 2.16
C GLU A 570 24.09 -2.05 3.47
N GLU A 571 23.52 -0.85 3.54
CA GLU A 571 22.76 -0.38 4.70
C GLU A 571 21.43 -1.16 4.88
N GLU A 572 20.71 -1.44 3.79
CA GLU A 572 19.39 -2.08 3.84
C GLU A 572 19.46 -3.61 4.02
N TYR A 573 20.30 -4.29 3.25
CA TYR A 573 20.33 -5.75 3.15
C TYR A 573 21.63 -6.38 3.69
N GLY A 574 22.66 -5.57 3.92
CA GLY A 574 23.99 -6.02 4.31
C GLY A 574 24.91 -6.34 3.13
N GLN A 575 26.21 -6.40 3.45
CA GLN A 575 27.30 -6.53 2.47
C GLN A 575 27.38 -7.89 1.74
N TYR A 576 26.66 -8.90 2.23
CA TYR A 576 26.66 -10.25 1.68
C TYR A 576 25.37 -10.61 0.94
N HIS A 577 24.40 -9.69 0.89
CA HIS A 577 23.14 -9.94 0.19
C HIS A 577 23.38 -10.10 -1.33
N PRO A 578 22.70 -11.04 -2.00
CA PRO A 578 22.89 -11.28 -3.44
C PRO A 578 22.76 -10.02 -4.31
N ASP A 579 21.81 -9.14 -3.99
CA ASP A 579 21.58 -7.89 -4.73
C ASP A 579 22.76 -6.91 -4.53
N THR A 580 23.27 -6.79 -3.29
CA THR A 580 24.46 -5.98 -2.98
C THR A 580 25.68 -6.48 -3.77
N LEU A 581 25.88 -7.80 -3.80
CA LEU A 581 26.94 -8.42 -4.59
C LEU A 581 26.76 -8.19 -6.09
N GLY A 582 25.52 -8.17 -6.58
CA GLY A 582 25.20 -7.84 -7.97
C GLY A 582 25.60 -6.40 -8.34
N VAL A 583 25.32 -5.42 -7.46
CA VAL A 583 25.76 -4.03 -7.65
C VAL A 583 27.29 -3.92 -7.62
N CYS A 584 27.97 -4.62 -6.71
CA CYS A 584 29.42 -4.69 -6.67
C CYS A 584 30.01 -5.24 -7.98
N SER A 585 29.43 -6.30 -8.55
CA SER A 585 29.84 -6.82 -9.86
C SER A 585 29.68 -5.77 -10.98
N ASN A 586 28.57 -5.02 -10.97
CA ASN A 586 28.33 -3.97 -11.97
C ASN A 586 29.31 -2.80 -11.81
N LEU A 587 29.62 -2.41 -10.57
CA LEU A 587 30.63 -1.40 -10.26
C LEU A 587 32.04 -1.83 -10.71
N ALA A 588 32.40 -3.10 -10.50
CA ALA A 588 33.66 -3.65 -11.00
C ALA A 588 33.74 -3.57 -12.54
N GLY A 589 32.65 -3.89 -13.24
CA GLY A 589 32.57 -3.72 -14.70
C GLY A 589 32.68 -2.26 -15.16
N ALA A 590 32.14 -1.32 -14.39
CA ALA A 590 32.30 0.11 -14.67
C ALA A 590 33.75 0.58 -14.47
N TYR A 591 34.45 0.11 -13.44
CA TYR A 591 35.88 0.40 -13.24
C TYR A 591 36.75 -0.17 -14.37
N ASP A 592 36.46 -1.39 -14.81
CA ASP A 592 37.12 -1.99 -15.97
C ASP A 592 36.97 -1.11 -17.22
N ALA A 593 35.75 -0.70 -17.55
CA ALA A 593 35.48 0.20 -18.67
C ALA A 593 36.18 1.58 -18.56
N MET A 594 36.56 2.02 -17.35
CA MET A 594 37.36 3.24 -17.13
C MET A 594 38.88 3.00 -17.21
N GLY A 595 39.33 1.75 -17.40
CA GLY A 595 40.75 1.36 -17.31
C GLY A 595 41.30 1.27 -15.88
N ARG A 596 40.42 1.30 -14.87
CA ARG A 596 40.76 1.21 -13.44
C ARG A 596 40.89 -0.25 -12.99
N LEU A 597 41.79 -0.97 -13.64
CA LEU A 597 41.92 -2.44 -13.53
C LEU A 597 42.15 -2.92 -12.09
N ASN A 598 42.93 -2.20 -11.28
CA ASN A 598 43.19 -2.59 -9.89
C ASN A 598 41.91 -2.65 -9.04
N GLU A 599 41.06 -1.64 -9.18
CA GLU A 599 39.83 -1.50 -8.41
C GLU A 599 38.76 -2.48 -8.91
N ALA A 600 38.70 -2.71 -10.21
CA ALA A 600 37.88 -3.75 -10.81
C ALA A 600 38.27 -5.15 -10.31
N ILE A 601 39.58 -5.48 -10.31
CA ILE A 601 40.08 -6.77 -9.83
C ILE A 601 39.79 -6.97 -8.35
N GLU A 602 40.10 -5.98 -7.50
CA GLU A 602 39.90 -6.08 -6.05
C GLU A 602 38.42 -6.34 -5.70
N MET A 603 37.53 -5.58 -6.31
CA MET A 603 36.09 -5.71 -6.09
C MET A 603 35.55 -7.05 -6.61
N LEU A 604 36.00 -7.49 -7.79
CA LEU A 604 35.55 -8.75 -8.37
C LEU A 604 36.13 -9.97 -7.63
N GLU A 605 37.35 -9.89 -7.10
CA GLU A 605 37.92 -10.91 -6.20
C GLU A 605 37.08 -11.06 -4.93
N TYR A 606 36.65 -9.94 -4.33
CA TYR A 606 35.75 -9.95 -3.18
C TYR A 606 34.42 -10.63 -3.52
N VAL A 607 33.75 -10.22 -4.60
CA VAL A 607 32.45 -10.79 -5.00
C VAL A 607 32.56 -12.29 -5.32
N VAL A 608 33.59 -12.72 -6.07
CA VAL A 608 33.82 -14.13 -6.36
C VAL A 608 34.03 -14.92 -5.09
N GLY A 609 34.86 -14.43 -4.16
CA GLY A 609 35.14 -15.13 -2.90
C GLY A 609 33.89 -15.36 -2.06
N ILE A 610 33.05 -14.33 -1.89
CA ILE A 610 31.80 -14.44 -1.15
C ILE A 610 30.81 -15.38 -1.86
N ARG A 611 30.62 -15.24 -3.18
CA ARG A 611 29.70 -16.11 -3.93
C ARG A 611 30.18 -17.56 -3.96
N GLU A 612 31.49 -17.81 -4.00
CA GLU A 612 32.06 -19.16 -3.88
C GLU A 612 31.71 -19.81 -2.53
N GLU A 613 31.83 -19.05 -1.43
CA GLU A 613 31.51 -19.53 -0.09
C GLU A 613 30.01 -19.82 0.07
N LEU A 614 29.15 -18.94 -0.45
CA LEU A 614 27.69 -19.04 -0.30
C LEU A 614 27.04 -20.04 -1.27
N LEU A 615 27.51 -20.11 -2.52
CA LEU A 615 26.85 -20.84 -3.62
C LEU A 615 27.66 -22.04 -4.12
N GLY A 616 28.92 -22.15 -3.72
CA GLY A 616 29.85 -23.16 -4.21
C GLY A 616 30.48 -22.83 -5.57
N THR A 617 31.60 -23.49 -5.87
CA THR A 617 32.42 -23.19 -7.06
C THR A 617 31.77 -23.58 -8.40
N ALA A 618 30.74 -24.43 -8.37
CA ALA A 618 30.03 -24.90 -9.56
C ALA A 618 28.83 -24.02 -9.95
N ASN A 619 28.51 -22.99 -9.15
CA ASN A 619 27.41 -22.09 -9.46
C ASN A 619 27.69 -21.29 -10.76
N PRO A 620 26.72 -21.16 -11.69
CA PRO A 620 26.91 -20.43 -12.95
C PRO A 620 27.38 -18.99 -12.80
N ASP A 621 26.88 -18.27 -11.78
CA ASP A 621 27.27 -16.88 -11.52
C ASP A 621 28.75 -16.83 -11.09
N VAL A 622 29.16 -17.72 -10.19
CA VAL A 622 30.55 -17.83 -9.74
C VAL A 622 31.48 -18.13 -10.92
N ILE A 623 31.09 -19.06 -11.79
CA ILE A 623 31.87 -19.41 -12.99
C ILE A 623 32.02 -18.20 -13.91
N THR A 624 30.94 -17.45 -14.11
CA THR A 624 30.92 -16.27 -14.98
C THR A 624 31.83 -15.17 -14.43
N GLU A 625 31.72 -14.85 -13.14
CA GLU A 625 32.55 -13.82 -12.51
C GLU A 625 34.03 -14.23 -12.42
N LYS A 626 34.33 -15.52 -12.22
CA LYS A 626 35.71 -16.03 -12.32
C LYS A 626 36.31 -15.85 -13.70
N LYS A 627 35.54 -16.08 -14.77
CA LYS A 627 36.01 -15.86 -16.14
C LYS A 627 36.35 -14.39 -16.36
N ARG A 628 35.47 -13.49 -15.91
CA ARG A 628 35.69 -12.04 -15.97
C ARG A 628 36.94 -11.63 -15.20
N LEU A 629 37.10 -12.14 -13.98
CA LEU A 629 38.30 -11.91 -13.17
C LEU A 629 39.58 -12.41 -13.85
N ALA A 630 39.53 -13.58 -14.51
CA ALA A 630 40.68 -14.11 -15.24
C ALA A 630 41.08 -13.22 -16.43
N VAL A 631 40.11 -12.63 -17.13
CA VAL A 631 40.35 -11.66 -18.20
C VAL A 631 41.04 -10.41 -17.65
N LEU A 632 40.50 -9.80 -16.59
CA LEU A 632 41.08 -8.61 -15.95
C LEU A 632 42.51 -8.86 -15.44
N LEU A 633 42.74 -10.01 -14.81
CA LEU A 633 44.06 -10.42 -14.32
C LEU A 633 45.06 -10.56 -15.46
N LYS A 634 44.64 -11.12 -16.61
CA LYS A 634 45.48 -11.23 -17.81
C LYS A 634 45.83 -9.85 -18.38
N GLU A 635 44.85 -8.95 -18.47
CA GLU A 635 45.02 -7.58 -18.97
C GLU A 635 45.93 -6.73 -18.07
N ALA A 636 45.83 -6.91 -16.75
CA ALA A 636 46.72 -6.26 -15.79
C ALA A 636 48.15 -6.84 -15.78
N GLY A 637 48.46 -7.84 -16.61
CA GLY A 637 49.73 -8.57 -16.58
C GLY A 637 49.94 -9.38 -15.29
N ARG A 638 48.88 -9.60 -14.52
CA ARG A 638 48.86 -10.30 -13.24
C ARG A 638 48.33 -11.72 -13.43
N VAL A 639 49.14 -12.63 -13.95
CA VAL A 639 48.78 -14.06 -13.88
C VAL A 639 48.96 -14.52 -12.43
N ARG A 640 47.87 -14.58 -11.65
CA ARG A 640 47.89 -15.33 -10.39
C ARG A 640 48.07 -16.81 -10.75
N HIS A 641 49.28 -17.32 -10.61
CA HIS A 641 49.48 -18.73 -10.25
C HIS A 641 48.95 -18.93 -8.82
N ARG A 642 47.62 -18.95 -8.64
CA ARG A 642 47.08 -19.66 -7.49
C ARG A 642 47.37 -21.13 -7.76
N LYS A 643 48.36 -21.68 -7.04
CA LYS A 643 48.41 -23.13 -6.80
C LYS A 643 46.99 -23.58 -6.51
N THR A 644 46.41 -24.33 -7.42
CA THR A 644 45.30 -25.21 -7.12
C THR A 644 45.77 -26.05 -5.93
N MET A 645 45.32 -25.74 -4.72
CA MET A 645 45.26 -26.79 -3.71
C MET A 645 44.21 -27.76 -4.25
N SER A 646 44.69 -28.84 -4.87
CA SER A 646 43.80 -29.93 -5.25
C SER A 646 43.23 -30.54 -3.96
N LEU A 647 42.13 -31.27 -4.10
CA LEU A 647 41.51 -32.02 -3.01
C LEU A 647 42.52 -32.95 -2.29
N GLU A 648 43.65 -33.29 -2.92
CA GLU A 648 44.72 -34.11 -2.33
C GLU A 648 45.52 -33.39 -1.24
N ASP A 649 45.73 -32.07 -1.35
CA ASP A 649 46.44 -31.28 -0.33
C ASP A 649 45.60 -31.11 0.95
N LEU A 650 44.27 -31.02 0.81
CA LEU A 650 43.34 -30.91 1.93
C LEU A 650 43.23 -32.25 2.69
N LEU A 651 43.27 -33.37 1.98
CA LEU A 651 43.33 -34.72 2.58
C LEU A 651 44.69 -35.02 3.21
N HIS A 652 45.81 -34.52 2.66
CA HIS A 652 47.13 -34.65 3.28
C HIS A 652 47.26 -33.80 4.56
N SER A 653 46.63 -32.62 4.59
CA SER A 653 46.59 -31.79 5.80
C SER A 653 45.79 -32.45 6.94
N HIS A 654 44.74 -33.21 6.63
CA HIS A 654 43.99 -33.99 7.62
C HIS A 654 44.70 -35.30 8.03
N SER A 655 45.48 -35.93 7.14
CA SER A 655 46.28 -37.13 7.46
C SER A 655 47.43 -36.82 8.44
N LEU A 656 48.08 -35.67 8.28
CA LEU A 656 49.16 -35.22 9.18
C LEU A 656 48.66 -34.81 10.57
N VAL A 657 47.38 -34.44 10.69
CA VAL A 657 46.75 -34.08 11.97
C VAL A 657 46.26 -35.33 12.73
N THR A 658 45.86 -36.39 12.03
CA THR A 658 45.48 -37.67 12.68
C THR A 658 46.70 -38.47 13.15
N GLU A 659 47.84 -38.43 12.45
CA GLU A 659 49.07 -39.09 12.92
C GLU A 659 49.72 -38.39 14.13
N LYS A 660 49.62 -37.05 14.24
CA LYS A 660 50.10 -36.30 15.42
C LYS A 660 49.19 -36.47 16.65
N SER A 661 47.91 -36.74 16.46
CA SER A 661 46.96 -37.04 17.55
C SER A 661 47.20 -38.43 18.18
N LEU A 662 47.61 -39.41 17.37
CA LEU A 662 47.89 -40.78 17.82
C LEU A 662 49.28 -40.96 18.48
N THR A 663 50.21 -40.03 18.28
CA THR A 663 51.53 -40.06 18.92
C THR A 663 51.56 -39.38 20.30
N VAL A 664 50.62 -38.47 20.59
CA VAL A 664 50.52 -37.80 21.92
C VAL A 664 49.76 -38.63 22.95
N SER A 665 48.95 -39.61 22.51
CA SER A 665 48.18 -40.50 23.40
C SER A 665 48.93 -41.78 23.84
N ARG A 666 50.24 -41.89 23.56
CA ARG A 666 51.10 -43.02 23.99
C ARG A 666 52.22 -42.66 24.96
N SER A 667 52.23 -41.44 25.47
CA SER A 667 53.17 -41.02 26.51
C SER A 667 52.46 -40.13 27.51
N LEU A 668 51.70 -40.74 28.42
CA LEU A 668 51.48 -40.35 29.82
C LEU A 668 50.71 -41.47 30.54
#